data_AF-V5GAW0-F1
#
_entry.id   AF-V5GAW0-F1
#
_cell.length_a   1.000
_cell.length_b   1.000
_cell.length_c   1.000
_cell.angle_alpha   90.00
_cell.angle_beta   90.00
_cell.angle_gamma   90.00
#
_symmetry.space_group_name_H-M   'P 1'
#
loop_
_entity.id
_entity.type
_entity.pdbx_description
1 polymer ?
#
loop_
_entity_poly.entity_id
_entity_poly.type
_entity_poly.pdbx_seq_one_letter_code
_entity_poly.pdbx_strand_id
1 'polypeptide(L)'
;MSKFRFMHLWSLLVAVSFSVCHASNQAIGIGAPATAPLGASLPVDHSFASFSFPAHWFADYAGNSTQPNLFSRDILDLLREKSGVAPYIRVGGTSADHTFYNLSQEISVTESNFNENGIPNNVTIGPVWFEGFTNFPGSKWIFQVNIQNTIDNAINEARSAMNYTGKDLIAFEIGNEPDISALLGEDKKYNQSQYVEDWLTYADAISEKVLKGNPYGLDETTFFQALTYADHDEYGFSVRGAFADGIAKSGHVKAVSQHQYAAGNESWVRLQNSFMNHTAIAANLSQYQSDMQFLNRNYPNVTYVLGETNSDSFNLNMAQIEGVFGSALWMIDYLMYGMTQNITRMHLIQGTTFGYTGWVPVPYNGRDPYVRPPLYGQIVAADVLGHDPFIQIQEVELDLWNFSAYAVYESQKLAKFVIVNLDEWNNTTPYHRPSREVLLNVPLESGIKSAVVERLVGNGANADEGITWGGVSWNYTDGRLVQGGKHSVNQLSFDRSGQATLTVSSSEAVLVTLRTVSPGPDRHVYSDVSILHGQPPEVKTGAQLSLEETLQGSSSNQALAQPGQAKPGQLAGHPKLRDTKPRLLLMGLRRSGKSSISSVVFHKMPPTETLFLESTTRIQKDSIHSFMDFQVWDFPGQLEYLEPSFDLEDIFGSLGALVWVIDAQDDYLDSVARLNRTILTVQQYYPNINIEVFIHKVDGLSDEYRTDTFQDIVQRISDELSDAGYENAPVHYYLTSIYDYSVFEAFSKVIQKLIPQLSTLENLINILVNNCGFEKTYLFDVLSKIYIASDTRPVDMSCYEMCSDYIDVIVDISELYSWDHPDRKPKGDQMREAESHVMLHDGSMIHLMEMNKYLCLVSVIRNPEAAEKKGLIDMNCRTFQNALNEVFSRSWEQDGEGEAAQEE
;
A
#
# COMPACT_ATOMS: atom_id res chain seq x y z
N MET A 1 65.18 -44.38 1.51
CA MET A 1 65.91 -43.67 2.57
C MET A 1 66.53 -42.45 1.91
N SER A 2 66.27 -41.20 2.24
CA SER A 2 65.66 -40.53 3.39
C SER A 2 65.16 -39.17 2.80
N LYS A 3 63.93 -38.65 2.99
CA LYS A 3 63.13 -38.47 4.20
C LYS A 3 64.04 -38.19 5.37
N PHE A 4 64.31 -36.93 5.70
CA PHE A 4 64.54 -36.42 7.06
C PHE A 4 65.26 -35.07 6.98
N ARG A 5 64.50 -33.99 6.74
CA ARG A 5 64.83 -32.65 7.25
C ARG A 5 63.72 -31.60 7.22
N PHE A 6 62.47 -31.98 6.90
CA PHE A 6 61.31 -31.08 6.94
C PHE A 6 60.18 -31.63 7.83
N MET A 7 60.49 -32.08 9.05
CA MET A 7 59.46 -32.65 9.95
C MET A 7 59.50 -32.12 11.39
N HIS A 8 60.19 -31.02 11.67
CA HIS A 8 60.21 -30.39 13.01
C HIS A 8 59.85 -28.90 13.05
N LEU A 9 59.32 -28.33 11.95
CA LEU A 9 58.65 -27.01 11.98
C LEU A 9 57.13 -27.07 11.75
N TRP A 10 56.55 -28.26 11.62
CA TRP A 10 55.12 -28.47 11.36
C TRP A 10 54.32 -28.92 12.59
N SER A 11 54.95 -29.03 13.76
CA SER A 11 54.30 -29.41 15.01
C SER A 11 54.14 -28.25 16.00
N LEU A 12 54.60 -27.03 15.66
CA LEU A 12 54.29 -25.80 16.40
C LEU A 12 53.39 -24.80 15.66
N LEU A 13 53.11 -25.03 14.37
CA LEU A 13 52.14 -24.24 13.59
C LEU A 13 50.74 -24.87 13.56
N VAL A 14 50.55 -26.06 14.14
CA VAL A 14 49.25 -26.74 14.27
C VAL A 14 48.60 -26.49 15.64
N ALA A 15 49.23 -25.67 16.51
CA ALA A 15 48.68 -25.30 17.82
C ALA A 15 48.32 -23.81 17.97
N VAL A 16 48.37 -23.01 16.89
CA VAL A 16 47.91 -21.60 16.89
C VAL A 16 46.92 -21.31 15.74
N SER A 17 46.45 -22.32 15.01
CA SER A 17 45.48 -22.17 13.90
C SER A 17 44.09 -22.73 14.20
N PHE A 18 43.71 -22.75 15.49
CA PHE A 18 42.33 -22.90 15.94
C PHE A 18 41.98 -21.76 16.92
N SER A 19 42.31 -20.53 16.55
CA SER A 19 41.39 -19.44 16.87
C SER A 19 40.40 -19.43 15.71
N VAL A 20 39.30 -20.15 15.92
CA VAL A 20 38.06 -19.91 15.21
C VAL A 20 37.87 -18.40 15.22
N CYS A 21 38.02 -17.74 14.07
CA CYS A 21 37.49 -16.41 13.89
C CYS A 21 35.98 -16.56 14.06
N HIS A 22 35.53 -16.47 15.30
CA HIS A 22 34.20 -16.01 15.62
C HIS A 22 34.16 -14.60 15.01
N ALA A 23 33.76 -14.50 13.74
CA ALA A 23 33.12 -13.27 13.28
C ALA A 23 32.08 -13.00 14.36
N SER A 24 32.23 -11.86 15.05
CA SER A 24 31.41 -11.53 16.21
C SER A 24 29.97 -11.85 15.85
N ASN A 25 29.35 -12.74 16.64
CA ASN A 25 27.94 -13.12 16.50
C ASN A 25 27.08 -11.98 17.07
N GLN A 26 27.44 -10.74 16.71
CA GLN A 26 26.91 -9.50 17.20
C GLN A 26 25.90 -9.02 16.18
N ALA A 27 24.68 -8.75 16.64
CA ALA A 27 23.62 -8.26 15.80
C ALA A 27 24.03 -6.94 15.12
N ILE A 28 23.63 -6.75 13.87
CA ILE A 28 23.82 -5.51 13.12
C ILE A 28 22.77 -4.52 13.64
N GLY A 29 23.22 -3.44 14.29
CA GLY A 29 22.32 -2.39 14.78
C GLY A 29 21.90 -1.45 13.66
N ILE A 30 20.61 -1.36 13.38
CA ILE A 30 20.03 -0.42 12.42
C ILE A 30 19.10 0.52 13.18
N GLY A 31 19.32 1.82 13.09
CA GLY A 31 18.45 2.81 13.73
C GLY A 31 18.49 4.13 12.99
N ALA A 32 17.42 4.90 13.15
CA ALA A 32 17.26 6.20 12.52
C ALA A 32 16.47 7.14 13.44
N PRO A 33 16.67 8.46 13.36
CA PRO A 33 15.87 9.43 14.10
C PRO A 33 14.39 9.37 13.69
N ALA A 34 13.50 9.86 14.56
CA ALA A 34 12.05 9.80 14.32
C ALA A 34 11.61 10.72 13.18
N THR A 35 12.38 11.77 12.93
CA THR A 35 12.17 12.74 11.85
C THR A 35 13.37 12.78 10.92
N ALA A 36 13.15 13.12 9.66
CA ALA A 36 14.23 13.17 8.67
C ALA A 36 15.35 14.12 9.14
N PRO A 37 16.61 13.66 9.22
CA PRO A 37 17.72 14.50 9.60
C PRO A 37 18.07 15.49 8.49
N LEU A 38 18.85 16.53 8.81
CA LEU A 38 19.39 17.48 7.82
C LEU A 38 20.22 16.81 6.70
N GLY A 39 20.71 15.59 6.93
CA GLY A 39 21.47 14.81 5.94
C GLY A 39 20.61 13.95 5.02
N ALA A 40 19.29 13.86 5.25
CA ALA A 40 18.40 13.09 4.39
C ALA A 40 18.31 13.70 3.00
N SER A 41 17.95 12.88 2.01
CA SER A 41 17.75 13.34 0.64
C SER A 41 16.71 14.46 0.56
N LEU A 42 16.77 15.25 -0.51
CA LEU A 42 15.62 16.01 -0.99
C LEU A 42 14.45 15.06 -1.27
N PRO A 43 13.22 15.60 -1.37
CA PRO A 43 12.06 14.82 -1.77
C PRO A 43 12.33 14.05 -3.06
N VAL A 44 12.18 12.73 -2.99
CA VAL A 44 12.46 11.83 -4.11
C VAL A 44 11.27 11.85 -5.06
N ASP A 45 11.55 12.00 -6.36
CA ASP A 45 10.53 11.91 -7.40
C ASP A 45 10.00 10.46 -7.50
N HIS A 46 8.68 10.26 -7.53
CA HIS A 46 8.10 8.91 -7.57
C HIS A 46 8.39 8.16 -8.88
N SER A 47 8.82 8.87 -9.92
CA SER A 47 9.34 8.30 -11.16
C SER A 47 10.86 8.06 -11.13
N PHE A 48 11.51 8.08 -9.96
CA PHE A 48 12.97 7.99 -9.83
C PHE A 48 13.56 6.79 -10.57
N ALA A 49 12.98 5.59 -10.40
CA ALA A 49 13.33 4.39 -11.15
C ALA A 49 12.56 4.37 -12.49
N SER A 50 13.16 4.99 -13.50
CA SER A 50 12.60 5.14 -14.85
C SER A 50 13.33 4.25 -15.84
N PHE A 51 12.88 4.23 -17.11
CA PHE A 51 13.48 3.41 -18.15
C PHE A 51 14.18 4.23 -19.22
N SER A 52 15.21 3.62 -19.81
CA SER A 52 15.78 4.02 -21.09
C SER A 52 15.61 2.88 -22.09
N PHE A 53 15.14 3.18 -23.31
CA PHE A 53 15.00 2.23 -24.41
C PHE A 53 15.87 2.65 -25.59
N PRO A 54 16.78 1.78 -26.08
CA PRO A 54 17.46 1.99 -27.34
C PRO A 54 16.46 2.13 -28.47
N ALA A 55 16.67 3.10 -29.37
CA ALA A 55 15.76 3.37 -30.49
C ALA A 55 15.38 2.12 -31.31
N HIS A 56 16.34 1.23 -31.55
CA HIS A 56 16.10 0.01 -32.33
C HIS A 56 15.18 -1.01 -31.61
N TRP A 57 15.30 -1.15 -30.28
CA TRP A 57 14.42 -2.03 -29.50
C TRP A 57 13.15 -1.37 -28.99
N PHE A 58 12.96 -0.05 -29.17
CA PHE A 58 11.73 0.61 -28.72
C PHE A 58 10.46 -0.08 -29.27
N ALA A 59 10.51 -0.53 -30.52
CA ALA A 59 9.40 -1.25 -31.14
C ALA A 59 9.10 -2.61 -30.47
N ASP A 60 10.11 -3.30 -29.94
CA ASP A 60 9.93 -4.55 -29.19
C ASP A 60 9.16 -4.29 -27.90
N TYR A 61 9.54 -3.24 -27.17
CA TYR A 61 8.93 -2.90 -25.87
C TYR A 61 7.56 -2.27 -26.03
N ALA A 62 7.35 -1.38 -27.00
CA ALA A 62 6.14 -0.59 -27.15
C ALA A 62 5.12 -1.22 -28.12
N GLY A 63 5.59 -1.88 -29.18
CA GLY A 63 4.76 -2.23 -30.33
C GLY A 63 4.34 -0.99 -31.14
N ASN A 64 3.19 -1.09 -31.82
CA ASN A 64 2.56 0.01 -32.56
C ASN A 64 1.07 0.12 -32.21
N SER A 65 0.29 1.00 -32.84
CA SER A 65 -1.12 1.19 -32.48
C SER A 65 -2.01 -0.02 -32.80
N THR A 66 -1.61 -0.88 -33.75
CA THR A 66 -2.37 -2.08 -34.14
C THR A 66 -1.97 -3.33 -33.35
N GLN A 67 -0.73 -3.39 -32.89
CA GLN A 67 -0.15 -4.48 -32.12
C GLN A 67 0.65 -3.90 -30.95
N PRO A 68 -0.03 -3.35 -29.92
CA PRO A 68 0.66 -2.84 -28.73
C PRO A 68 1.24 -4.00 -27.92
N ASN A 69 2.41 -3.79 -27.31
CA ASN A 69 2.97 -4.77 -26.38
C ASN A 69 2.31 -4.62 -25.00
N LEU A 70 1.21 -5.35 -24.80
CA LEU A 70 0.44 -5.28 -23.56
C LEU A 70 1.21 -5.84 -22.35
N PHE A 71 2.15 -6.76 -22.56
CA PHE A 71 2.98 -7.30 -21.50
C PHE A 71 3.89 -6.22 -20.89
N SER A 72 4.63 -5.48 -21.72
CA SER A 72 5.43 -4.34 -21.25
C SER A 72 4.57 -3.26 -20.60
N ARG A 73 3.38 -3.01 -21.15
CA ARG A 73 2.45 -2.03 -20.57
C ARG A 73 1.98 -2.44 -19.18
N ASP A 74 1.57 -3.70 -18.99
CA ASP A 74 1.14 -4.20 -17.68
C ASP A 74 2.26 -4.08 -16.63
N ILE A 75 3.54 -4.19 -17.03
CA ILE A 75 4.70 -3.98 -16.14
C ILE A 75 4.80 -2.51 -15.70
N LEU A 76 4.64 -1.56 -16.61
CA LEU A 76 4.63 -0.13 -16.24
C LEU A 76 3.41 0.23 -15.39
N ASP A 77 2.25 -0.36 -15.69
CA ASP A 77 1.03 -0.18 -14.91
C ASP A 77 1.21 -0.74 -13.48
N LEU A 78 1.87 -1.90 -13.31
CA LEU A 78 2.25 -2.44 -12.01
C LEU A 78 3.16 -1.48 -11.22
N LEU A 79 4.19 -0.93 -11.85
CA LEU A 79 5.11 0.00 -11.19
C LEU A 79 4.37 1.29 -10.78
N ARG A 80 3.49 1.80 -11.65
CA ARG A 80 2.63 2.95 -11.35
C ARG A 80 1.67 2.67 -10.20
N GLU A 81 1.06 1.49 -10.13
CA GLU A 81 0.16 1.12 -9.03
C GLU A 81 0.89 1.15 -7.68
N LYS A 82 2.17 0.77 -7.68
CA LYS A 82 3.01 0.71 -6.47
C LYS A 82 3.54 2.06 -6.03
N SER A 83 4.08 2.87 -6.95
CA SER A 83 4.68 4.18 -6.65
C SER A 83 3.74 5.38 -6.84
N GLY A 84 2.51 5.17 -7.32
CA GLY A 84 1.56 6.23 -7.64
C GLY A 84 1.84 7.01 -8.93
N VAL A 85 3.05 6.91 -9.52
CA VAL A 85 3.46 7.62 -10.73
C VAL A 85 4.04 6.66 -11.75
N ALA A 86 3.64 6.79 -13.01
CA ALA A 86 4.20 5.97 -14.09
C ALA A 86 5.70 6.28 -14.28
N PRO A 87 6.55 5.26 -14.48
CA PRO A 87 7.93 5.48 -14.86
C PRO A 87 8.03 6.36 -16.12
N TYR A 88 9.01 7.25 -16.13
CA TYR A 88 9.34 8.01 -17.33
C TYR A 88 10.14 7.12 -18.27
N ILE A 89 10.07 7.42 -19.56
CA ILE A 89 10.74 6.63 -20.58
C ILE A 89 11.60 7.57 -21.43
N ARG A 90 12.90 7.32 -21.43
CA ARG A 90 13.87 7.93 -22.32
C ARG A 90 14.06 7.02 -23.53
N VAL A 91 13.86 7.52 -24.74
CA VAL A 91 14.12 6.76 -25.98
C VAL A 91 15.36 7.36 -26.64
N GLY A 92 16.43 6.56 -26.76
CA GLY A 92 17.74 7.06 -27.18
C GLY A 92 18.80 5.96 -27.36
N GLY A 93 19.94 6.17 -26.73
CA GLY A 93 21.10 5.27 -26.72
C GLY A 93 21.94 5.39 -27.99
N THR A 94 23.02 4.61 -28.09
CA THR A 94 23.89 4.63 -29.27
C THR A 94 23.13 4.42 -30.58
N SER A 95 22.10 3.57 -30.59
CA SER A 95 21.29 3.34 -31.80
C SER A 95 20.50 4.57 -32.27
N ALA A 96 20.17 5.51 -31.39
CA ALA A 96 19.47 6.73 -31.77
C ALA A 96 20.37 7.67 -32.60
N ASP A 97 21.69 7.66 -32.36
CA ASP A 97 22.65 8.39 -33.20
C ASP A 97 22.86 7.74 -34.59
N HIS A 98 22.29 6.56 -34.80
CA HIS A 98 22.30 5.85 -36.08
C HIS A 98 20.96 5.90 -36.81
N THR A 99 20.00 6.66 -36.31
CA THR A 99 18.67 6.78 -36.92
C THR A 99 18.67 7.68 -38.15
N PHE A 100 17.90 7.28 -39.16
CA PHE A 100 17.45 8.15 -40.24
C PHE A 100 15.93 8.12 -40.27
N TYR A 101 15.29 9.28 -40.10
CA TYR A 101 13.84 9.37 -40.16
C TYR A 101 13.35 9.42 -41.61
N ASN A 102 12.55 8.43 -42.02
CA ASN A 102 11.96 8.33 -43.35
C ASN A 102 10.43 8.46 -43.28
N LEU A 103 9.92 9.64 -43.67
CA LEU A 103 8.48 9.96 -43.69
C LEU A 103 7.63 9.02 -44.55
N SER A 104 8.21 8.36 -45.55
CA SER A 104 7.49 7.46 -46.47
C SER A 104 7.61 5.98 -46.07
N GLN A 105 8.29 5.66 -44.97
CA GLN A 105 8.45 4.28 -44.53
C GLN A 105 7.18 3.76 -43.85
N GLU A 106 6.65 2.64 -44.33
CA GLU A 106 5.47 1.97 -43.76
C GLU A 106 5.82 0.93 -42.69
N ILE A 107 7.06 0.42 -42.68
CA ILE A 107 7.57 -0.51 -41.66
C ILE A 107 7.98 0.29 -40.43
N SER A 108 7.76 -0.25 -39.22
CA SER A 108 8.14 0.43 -37.98
C SER A 108 9.64 0.80 -37.98
N VAL A 109 10.53 -0.20 -37.98
CA VAL A 109 11.98 -0.02 -37.95
C VAL A 109 12.66 -0.98 -38.92
N THR A 110 13.75 -0.54 -39.53
CA THR A 110 14.66 -1.41 -40.29
C THR A 110 16.09 -1.22 -39.81
N GLU A 111 16.81 -2.33 -39.63
CA GLU A 111 18.10 -2.36 -38.97
C GLU A 111 19.12 -3.14 -39.80
N SER A 112 20.35 -2.66 -39.82
CA SER A 112 21.46 -3.37 -40.47
C SER A 112 22.81 -2.97 -39.87
N ASN A 113 23.84 -3.75 -40.20
CA ASN A 113 25.22 -3.52 -39.78
C ASN A 113 25.40 -3.47 -38.26
N PHE A 114 25.03 -4.56 -37.58
CA PHE A 114 25.18 -4.68 -36.13
C PHE A 114 26.65 -4.72 -35.71
N ASN A 115 26.98 -4.00 -34.64
CA ASN A 115 28.28 -4.07 -33.97
C ASN A 115 28.37 -5.29 -33.05
N GLU A 116 29.51 -5.45 -32.38
CA GLU A 116 29.78 -6.58 -31.47
C GLU A 116 28.89 -6.62 -30.22
N ASN A 117 28.25 -5.49 -29.87
CA ASN A 117 27.29 -5.36 -28.77
C ASN A 117 25.84 -5.57 -29.23
N GLY A 118 25.62 -5.98 -30.48
CA GLY A 118 24.29 -6.21 -31.01
C GLY A 118 23.51 -4.93 -31.32
N ILE A 119 24.20 -3.78 -31.41
CA ILE A 119 23.59 -2.49 -31.73
C ILE A 119 23.77 -2.22 -33.24
N PRO A 120 22.71 -1.92 -33.99
CA PRO A 120 22.79 -1.61 -35.42
C PRO A 120 23.49 -0.26 -35.67
N ASN A 121 24.37 -0.21 -36.67
CA ASN A 121 24.98 1.04 -37.16
C ASN A 121 24.08 1.80 -38.14
N ASN A 122 23.05 1.14 -38.67
CA ASN A 122 22.06 1.76 -39.55
C ASN A 122 20.66 1.45 -39.03
N VAL A 123 19.94 2.46 -38.57
CA VAL A 123 18.54 2.36 -38.13
C VAL A 123 17.69 3.29 -38.98
N THR A 124 16.62 2.80 -39.58
CA THR A 124 15.65 3.67 -40.26
C THR A 124 14.29 3.52 -39.61
N ILE A 125 13.72 4.64 -39.17
CA ILE A 125 12.42 4.71 -38.50
C ILE A 125 11.42 5.49 -39.35
N GLY A 126 10.16 5.05 -39.34
CA GLY A 126 9.04 5.69 -40.02
C GLY A 126 7.95 6.15 -39.05
N PRO A 127 6.86 6.76 -39.55
CA PRO A 127 5.73 7.19 -38.71
C PRO A 127 5.16 6.09 -37.79
N VAL A 128 5.12 4.83 -38.26
CA VAL A 128 4.61 3.67 -37.49
C VAL A 128 5.43 3.38 -36.23
N TRP A 129 6.72 3.70 -36.22
CA TRP A 129 7.56 3.53 -35.02
C TRP A 129 7.15 4.48 -33.89
N PHE A 130 6.75 5.70 -34.24
CA PHE A 130 6.29 6.70 -33.27
C PHE A 130 4.91 6.38 -32.67
N GLU A 131 4.14 5.46 -33.26
CA GLU A 131 2.90 5.00 -32.63
C GLU A 131 3.14 4.35 -31.26
N GLY A 132 4.33 3.78 -31.02
CA GLY A 132 4.70 3.17 -29.74
C GLY A 132 4.62 4.14 -28.55
N PHE A 133 4.81 5.45 -28.76
CA PHE A 133 4.69 6.47 -27.70
C PHE A 133 3.27 6.53 -27.09
N THR A 134 2.26 6.07 -27.83
CA THR A 134 0.86 6.09 -27.39
C THR A 134 0.47 4.87 -26.54
N ASN A 135 1.35 3.87 -26.44
CA ASN A 135 1.04 2.57 -25.81
C ASN A 135 1.32 2.52 -24.30
N PHE A 136 1.89 3.57 -23.71
CA PHE A 136 2.18 3.66 -22.28
C PHE A 136 1.49 4.88 -21.64
N PRO A 137 0.17 4.79 -21.39
CA PRO A 137 -0.59 5.93 -20.89
C PRO A 137 -0.13 6.35 -19.49
N GLY A 138 0.18 7.64 -19.32
CA GLY A 138 0.62 8.23 -18.06
C GLY A 138 2.13 8.40 -17.92
N SER A 139 2.93 7.66 -18.71
CA SER A 139 4.38 7.87 -18.78
C SER A 139 4.72 9.20 -19.45
N LYS A 140 5.79 9.83 -18.97
CA LYS A 140 6.41 11.00 -19.61
C LYS A 140 7.62 10.59 -20.43
N TRP A 141 7.92 11.38 -21.45
CA TRP A 141 8.84 11.01 -22.50
C TRP A 141 10.03 11.96 -22.61
N ILE A 142 11.22 11.37 -22.70
CA ILE A 142 12.45 12.02 -23.17
C ILE A 142 12.80 11.38 -24.51
N PHE A 143 13.11 12.20 -25.50
CA PHE A 143 13.47 11.71 -26.83
C PHE A 143 14.83 12.25 -27.25
N GLN A 144 15.74 11.37 -27.65
CA GLN A 144 17.03 11.75 -28.22
C GLN A 144 16.89 12.00 -29.73
N VAL A 145 17.35 13.16 -30.18
CA VAL A 145 17.48 13.46 -31.61
C VAL A 145 18.88 13.11 -32.10
N ASN A 146 18.96 12.63 -33.35
CA ASN A 146 20.24 12.27 -33.93
C ASN A 146 21.06 13.51 -34.37
N ILE A 147 22.13 13.82 -33.61
CA ILE A 147 23.05 14.92 -33.93
C ILE A 147 23.98 14.59 -35.13
N GLN A 148 24.23 13.30 -35.41
CA GLN A 148 25.10 12.85 -36.49
C GLN A 148 24.42 12.91 -37.87
N ASN A 149 23.10 13.10 -37.91
CA ASN A 149 22.35 13.26 -39.15
C ASN A 149 22.31 14.73 -39.61
N THR A 150 21.62 15.00 -40.71
CA THR A 150 21.34 16.38 -41.13
C THR A 150 20.36 17.05 -40.16
N ILE A 151 20.57 18.32 -39.85
CA ILE A 151 19.69 19.09 -38.93
C ILE A 151 18.21 19.06 -39.36
N ASP A 152 17.92 19.08 -40.66
CA ASP A 152 16.56 19.00 -41.17
C ASP A 152 15.92 17.63 -40.91
N ASN A 153 16.69 16.54 -40.93
CA ASN A 153 16.20 15.21 -40.54
C ASN A 153 15.89 15.17 -39.04
N ALA A 154 16.81 15.66 -38.20
CA ALA A 154 16.62 15.75 -36.75
C ALA A 154 15.41 16.61 -36.37
N ILE A 155 15.16 17.72 -37.06
CA ILE A 155 13.96 18.56 -36.86
C ILE A 155 12.68 17.77 -37.19
N ASN A 156 12.67 16.98 -38.27
CA ASN A 156 11.50 16.19 -38.65
C ASN A 156 11.25 15.04 -37.67
N GLU A 157 12.33 14.43 -37.17
CA GLU A 157 12.29 13.41 -36.13
C GLU A 157 11.72 13.98 -34.82
N ALA A 158 12.28 15.09 -34.33
CA ALA A 158 11.82 15.80 -33.14
C ALA A 158 10.34 16.22 -33.24
N ARG A 159 9.92 16.73 -34.41
CA ARG A 159 8.52 17.09 -34.65
C ARG A 159 7.60 15.87 -34.57
N SER A 160 8.05 14.73 -35.07
CA SER A 160 7.28 13.49 -35.00
C SER A 160 7.17 13.01 -33.55
N ALA A 161 8.28 12.97 -32.81
CA ALA A 161 8.28 12.65 -31.39
C ALA A 161 7.28 13.53 -30.62
N MET A 162 7.34 14.86 -30.78
CA MET A 162 6.42 15.81 -30.13
C MET A 162 4.96 15.59 -30.54
N ASN A 163 4.68 15.25 -31.79
CA ASN A 163 3.31 15.03 -32.24
C ASN A 163 2.66 13.79 -31.63
N TYR A 164 3.42 12.70 -31.45
CA TYR A 164 2.90 11.46 -30.87
C TYR A 164 2.87 11.45 -29.34
N THR A 165 3.80 12.15 -28.70
CA THR A 165 3.87 12.27 -27.23
C THR A 165 3.02 13.43 -26.69
N GLY A 166 2.79 14.47 -27.49
CA GLY A 166 1.99 15.64 -27.13
C GLY A 166 2.52 16.35 -25.87
N LYS A 167 1.63 16.59 -24.91
CA LYS A 167 1.95 17.23 -23.62
C LYS A 167 2.81 16.36 -22.69
N ASP A 168 2.98 15.08 -23.02
CA ASP A 168 3.72 14.12 -22.21
C ASP A 168 5.21 14.07 -22.59
N LEU A 169 5.63 14.77 -23.65
CA LEU A 169 7.04 15.08 -23.91
C LEU A 169 7.55 16.07 -22.85
N ILE A 170 8.64 15.73 -22.17
CA ILE A 170 9.19 16.59 -21.11
C ILE A 170 10.61 17.07 -21.37
N ALA A 171 11.34 16.43 -22.29
CA ALA A 171 12.63 16.89 -22.74
C ALA A 171 13.05 16.29 -24.09
N PHE A 172 13.93 17.00 -24.79
CA PHE A 172 14.77 16.43 -25.83
C PHE A 172 16.21 16.24 -25.33
N GLU A 173 16.87 15.19 -25.78
CA GLU A 173 18.32 15.02 -25.74
C GLU A 173 18.89 15.21 -27.15
N ILE A 174 20.14 15.66 -27.27
CA ILE A 174 20.81 15.88 -28.57
C ILE A 174 22.12 15.09 -28.55
N GLY A 175 22.15 13.99 -29.31
CA GLY A 175 23.26 13.03 -29.28
C GLY A 175 23.25 12.10 -28.07
N ASN A 176 24.14 11.10 -28.11
CA ASN A 176 24.42 10.19 -27.00
C ASN A 176 25.93 9.97 -26.87
N GLU A 177 26.47 10.10 -25.67
CA GLU A 177 27.87 9.79 -25.34
C GLU A 177 28.87 10.45 -26.32
N PRO A 178 28.78 11.78 -26.52
CA PRO A 178 29.67 12.49 -27.45
C PRO A 178 31.15 12.41 -27.02
N ASP A 179 31.40 12.17 -25.74
CA ASP A 179 32.71 11.93 -25.13
C ASP A 179 33.37 10.63 -25.63
N ILE A 180 32.60 9.55 -25.78
CA ILE A 180 33.08 8.31 -26.41
C ILE A 180 33.30 8.52 -27.91
N SER A 181 32.38 9.22 -28.58
CA SER A 181 32.51 9.52 -30.02
C SER A 181 33.76 10.32 -30.34
N ALA A 182 34.16 11.26 -29.47
CA ALA A 182 35.41 12.02 -29.59
C ALA A 182 36.67 11.14 -29.44
N LEU A 183 36.60 10.07 -28.64
CA LEU A 183 37.72 9.15 -28.38
C LEU A 183 37.88 8.08 -29.47
N LEU A 184 36.76 7.44 -29.85
CA LEU A 184 36.72 6.23 -30.68
C LEU A 184 36.29 6.51 -32.13
N GLY A 185 35.73 7.69 -32.42
CA GLY A 185 35.33 8.10 -33.76
C GLY A 185 36.50 8.34 -34.72
N GLU A 186 36.19 8.43 -36.02
CA GLU A 186 37.19 8.69 -37.06
C GLU A 186 37.87 10.06 -36.91
N ASP A 187 37.17 11.06 -36.34
CA ASP A 187 37.69 12.41 -36.10
C ASP A 187 38.10 12.62 -34.63
N LYS A 188 39.29 12.13 -34.29
CA LYS A 188 39.95 12.30 -32.96
C LYS A 188 40.22 13.75 -32.54
N LYS A 189 39.69 14.74 -33.25
CA LYS A 189 39.79 16.18 -32.92
C LYS A 189 38.49 16.75 -32.35
N TYR A 190 37.39 15.99 -32.40
CA TYR A 190 36.15 16.39 -31.75
C TYR A 190 36.39 16.55 -30.25
N ASN A 191 35.91 17.64 -29.66
CA ASN A 191 36.14 17.97 -28.26
C ASN A 191 34.91 18.66 -27.69
N GLN A 192 34.89 18.83 -26.36
CA GLN A 192 33.75 19.38 -25.64
C GLN A 192 33.27 20.73 -26.17
N SER A 193 34.18 21.65 -26.51
CA SER A 193 33.77 22.97 -27.00
C SER A 193 33.07 22.88 -28.36
N GLN A 194 33.55 22.00 -29.26
CA GLN A 194 32.87 21.72 -30.53
C GLN A 194 31.50 21.07 -30.29
N TYR A 195 31.42 20.12 -29.37
CA TYR A 195 30.13 19.51 -28.98
C TYR A 195 29.14 20.56 -28.46
N VAL A 196 29.58 21.48 -27.60
CA VAL A 196 28.71 22.55 -27.08
C VAL A 196 28.22 23.46 -28.22
N GLU A 197 29.06 23.80 -29.20
CA GLU A 197 28.66 24.58 -30.38
C GLU A 197 27.62 23.83 -31.24
N ASP A 198 27.84 22.55 -31.51
CA ASP A 198 26.92 21.73 -32.29
C ASP A 198 25.60 21.55 -31.54
N TRP A 199 25.66 21.22 -30.25
CA TRP A 199 24.50 21.05 -29.38
C TRP A 199 23.64 22.32 -29.37
N LEU A 200 24.25 23.51 -29.22
CA LEU A 200 23.54 24.79 -29.27
C LEU A 200 22.89 25.01 -30.65
N THR A 201 23.57 24.67 -31.74
CA THR A 201 23.01 24.78 -33.09
C THR A 201 21.73 23.95 -33.26
N TYR A 202 21.73 22.72 -32.75
CA TYR A 202 20.55 21.85 -32.79
C TYR A 202 19.45 22.31 -31.81
N ALA A 203 19.82 22.71 -30.59
CA ALA A 203 18.88 23.20 -29.58
C ALA A 203 18.16 24.47 -30.05
N ASP A 204 18.89 25.44 -30.61
CA ASP A 204 18.33 26.66 -31.19
C ASP A 204 17.35 26.32 -32.33
N ALA A 205 17.74 25.40 -33.22
CA ALA A 205 16.92 25.02 -34.38
C ALA A 205 15.65 24.26 -33.98
N ILE A 206 15.72 23.36 -33.01
CA ILE A 206 14.57 22.61 -32.50
C ILE A 206 13.64 23.55 -31.71
N SER A 207 14.20 24.45 -30.90
CA SER A 207 13.42 25.47 -30.19
C SER A 207 12.63 26.33 -31.18
N GLU A 208 13.29 26.90 -32.19
CA GLU A 208 12.65 27.81 -33.15
C GLU A 208 11.67 27.10 -34.10
N LYS A 209 12.00 25.89 -34.57
CA LYS A 209 11.20 25.22 -35.62
C LYS A 209 10.21 24.21 -35.08
N VAL A 210 10.43 23.61 -33.90
CA VAL A 210 9.61 22.53 -33.34
C VAL A 210 8.82 23.01 -32.13
N LEU A 211 9.48 23.58 -31.12
CA LEU A 211 8.84 23.92 -29.85
C LEU A 211 8.09 25.25 -29.89
N LYS A 212 8.57 26.24 -30.64
CA LYS A 212 7.93 27.56 -30.73
C LYS A 212 6.50 27.47 -31.26
N GLY A 213 5.54 27.97 -30.48
CA GLY A 213 4.12 27.91 -30.80
C GLY A 213 3.54 26.51 -30.80
N ASN A 214 4.17 25.55 -30.10
CA ASN A 214 3.64 24.19 -29.99
C ASN A 214 2.23 24.19 -29.36
N PRO A 215 1.30 23.33 -29.81
CA PRO A 215 -0.08 23.33 -29.34
C PRO A 215 -0.27 22.67 -27.96
N TYR A 216 0.80 22.10 -27.38
CA TYR A 216 0.74 21.26 -26.18
C TYR A 216 1.14 22.02 -24.90
N GLY A 217 1.58 23.28 -25.02
CA GLY A 217 2.00 24.09 -23.89
C GLY A 217 3.38 23.72 -23.33
N LEU A 218 4.23 23.08 -24.13
CA LEU A 218 5.61 22.76 -23.77
C LEU A 218 6.45 24.06 -23.72
N ASP A 219 7.46 24.09 -22.84
CA ASP A 219 8.40 25.22 -22.79
C ASP A 219 9.15 25.34 -24.13
N GLU A 220 9.13 26.53 -24.70
CA GLU A 220 9.69 26.78 -26.03
C GLU A 220 11.22 26.97 -26.01
N THR A 221 11.80 27.22 -24.84
CA THR A 221 13.22 27.53 -24.67
C THR A 221 13.90 26.54 -23.73
N THR A 222 13.45 26.46 -22.47
CA THR A 222 14.10 25.69 -21.39
C THR A 222 13.55 24.26 -21.37
N PHE A 223 13.96 23.45 -22.34
CA PHE A 223 13.34 22.13 -22.58
C PHE A 223 14.32 20.96 -22.66
N PHE A 224 15.62 21.19 -22.73
CA PHE A 224 16.56 20.13 -23.10
C PHE A 224 17.24 19.47 -21.89
N GLN A 225 17.44 18.16 -22.02
CA GLN A 225 18.32 17.38 -21.17
C GLN A 225 19.68 17.30 -21.88
N ALA A 226 20.70 17.92 -21.30
CA ALA A 226 21.97 18.18 -21.98
C ALA A 226 23.08 17.18 -21.58
N LEU A 227 24.17 17.19 -22.35
CA LEU A 227 25.43 16.46 -22.16
C LEU A 227 25.38 14.98 -22.56
N THR A 228 24.52 14.17 -21.93
CA THR A 228 24.42 12.72 -22.22
C THR A 228 25.77 12.01 -22.22
N TYR A 229 26.68 12.39 -21.31
CA TYR A 229 28.06 11.87 -21.28
C TYR A 229 28.11 10.46 -20.71
N ALA A 230 28.97 9.60 -21.27
CA ALA A 230 29.13 8.22 -20.83
C ALA A 230 29.77 8.12 -19.44
N ASP A 231 30.79 8.96 -19.19
CA ASP A 231 31.65 8.89 -18.01
C ASP A 231 31.78 10.24 -17.28
N HIS A 232 32.20 10.19 -16.01
CA HIS A 232 32.46 11.38 -15.20
C HIS A 232 33.89 11.89 -15.40
N ASP A 233 34.02 13.10 -15.94
CA ASP A 233 35.30 13.82 -16.09
C ASP A 233 36.39 13.06 -16.89
N GLU A 234 35.98 12.12 -17.75
CA GLU A 234 36.87 11.42 -18.67
C GLU A 234 36.93 12.09 -20.05
N TYR A 235 38.00 11.78 -20.80
CA TYR A 235 38.20 12.21 -22.20
C TYR A 235 38.19 13.72 -22.47
N GLY A 236 38.29 14.55 -21.43
CA GLY A 236 38.26 16.01 -21.53
C GLY A 236 36.85 16.61 -21.59
N PHE A 237 35.82 15.82 -21.31
CA PHE A 237 34.44 16.25 -21.17
C PHE A 237 34.07 16.27 -19.69
N SER A 238 33.47 17.37 -19.23
CA SER A 238 33.05 17.55 -17.84
C SER A 238 31.81 18.45 -17.81
N VAL A 239 30.96 18.29 -16.79
CA VAL A 239 29.81 19.19 -16.61
C VAL A 239 30.30 20.63 -16.46
N ARG A 240 31.29 20.86 -15.60
CA ARG A 240 31.87 22.20 -15.38
C ARG A 240 32.46 22.80 -16.65
N GLY A 241 33.15 21.99 -17.44
CA GLY A 241 33.72 22.40 -18.72
C GLY A 241 32.64 22.84 -19.70
N ALA A 242 31.58 22.04 -19.89
CA ALA A 242 30.53 22.37 -20.85
C ALA A 242 29.80 23.68 -20.48
N PHE A 243 29.59 23.92 -19.18
CA PHE A 243 29.05 25.19 -18.70
C PHE A 243 30.03 26.37 -18.87
N ALA A 244 31.34 26.14 -18.76
CA ALA A 244 32.35 27.16 -19.06
C ALA A 244 32.41 27.51 -20.55
N ASP A 245 32.27 26.52 -21.43
CA ASP A 245 32.17 26.69 -22.88
C ASP A 245 30.87 27.42 -23.27
N GLY A 246 29.84 27.29 -22.43
CA GLY A 246 28.66 28.12 -22.45
C GLY A 246 27.40 27.43 -22.92
N ILE A 247 27.25 26.13 -22.66
CA ILE A 247 26.05 25.37 -23.00
C ILE A 247 24.77 25.98 -22.43
N ALA A 248 24.86 26.69 -21.30
CA ALA A 248 23.72 27.38 -20.68
C ALA A 248 23.44 28.79 -21.25
N LYS A 249 24.24 29.33 -22.18
CA LYS A 249 24.12 30.72 -22.66
C LYS A 249 22.77 31.02 -23.32
N SER A 250 22.20 30.05 -24.05
CA SER A 250 20.90 30.20 -24.74
C SER A 250 19.70 29.88 -23.84
N GLY A 251 19.91 29.47 -22.58
CA GLY A 251 18.83 29.13 -21.64
C GLY A 251 18.11 27.81 -21.94
N HIS A 252 18.65 26.97 -22.84
CA HIS A 252 17.99 25.73 -23.27
C HIS A 252 18.01 24.60 -22.24
N VAL A 253 19.00 24.61 -21.34
CA VAL A 253 19.28 23.49 -20.42
C VAL A 253 18.25 23.47 -19.28
N LYS A 254 17.42 22.44 -19.26
CA LYS A 254 16.47 22.11 -18.18
C LYS A 254 17.05 21.10 -17.20
N ALA A 255 17.81 20.13 -17.71
CA ALA A 255 18.45 19.09 -16.93
C ALA A 255 19.82 18.76 -17.52
N VAL A 256 20.72 18.25 -16.68
CA VAL A 256 21.97 17.61 -17.08
C VAL A 256 21.81 16.10 -16.95
N SER A 257 22.19 15.39 -18.01
CA SER A 257 22.21 13.94 -18.08
C SER A 257 23.64 13.44 -18.19
N GLN A 258 24.01 12.51 -17.32
CA GLN A 258 25.19 11.66 -17.48
C GLN A 258 24.74 10.20 -17.44
N HIS A 259 25.62 9.31 -17.87
CA HIS A 259 25.40 7.88 -17.82
C HIS A 259 26.32 7.26 -16.78
N GLN A 260 25.95 6.05 -16.33
CA GLN A 260 26.72 5.32 -15.35
C GLN A 260 26.50 3.82 -15.52
N TYR A 261 27.59 3.08 -15.68
CA TYR A 261 27.58 1.62 -15.65
C TYR A 261 28.52 1.10 -14.57
N ALA A 262 28.05 0.15 -13.75
CA ALA A 262 28.85 -0.34 -12.61
C ALA A 262 30.11 -1.13 -13.03
N ALA A 263 30.08 -1.72 -14.23
CA ALA A 263 31.19 -2.42 -14.85
C ALA A 263 31.12 -2.33 -16.40
N GLY A 264 32.14 -2.89 -17.06
CA GLY A 264 32.09 -3.33 -18.44
C GLY A 264 32.44 -4.82 -18.52
N ASN A 265 32.50 -5.40 -19.72
CA ASN A 265 32.79 -6.83 -19.98
C ASN A 265 34.24 -7.22 -19.64
N GLU A 266 34.51 -7.20 -18.35
CA GLU A 266 35.82 -7.43 -17.77
C GLU A 266 35.86 -8.81 -17.11
N SER A 267 37.00 -9.49 -17.28
CA SER A 267 37.19 -10.86 -16.77
C SER A 267 37.03 -11.00 -15.24
N TRP A 268 37.05 -9.89 -14.50
CA TRP A 268 36.90 -9.82 -13.05
C TRP A 268 35.46 -9.61 -12.57
N VAL A 269 34.49 -9.30 -13.45
CA VAL A 269 33.09 -9.06 -13.06
C VAL A 269 32.48 -10.32 -12.44
N ARG A 270 32.02 -10.22 -11.19
CA ARG A 270 31.38 -11.30 -10.43
C ARG A 270 30.22 -10.75 -9.61
N LEU A 271 29.26 -11.60 -9.27
CA LEU A 271 28.15 -11.23 -8.39
C LEU A 271 28.65 -10.64 -7.06
N GLN A 272 29.32 -11.41 -6.19
CA GLN A 272 29.73 -10.92 -4.87
C GLN A 272 30.60 -9.66 -4.88
N ASN A 273 31.63 -9.62 -5.73
CA ASN A 273 32.68 -8.61 -5.60
C ASN A 273 32.41 -7.34 -6.41
N SER A 274 31.57 -7.43 -7.45
CA SER A 274 31.29 -6.31 -8.35
C SER A 274 29.90 -5.73 -8.10
N PHE A 275 28.85 -6.57 -8.14
CA PHE A 275 27.47 -6.09 -8.03
C PHE A 275 26.92 -6.18 -6.61
N MET A 276 27.03 -7.33 -5.94
CA MET A 276 26.56 -7.50 -4.56
C MET A 276 27.59 -6.96 -3.54
N ASN A 277 27.98 -5.69 -3.72
CA ASN A 277 28.95 -4.97 -2.90
C ASN A 277 28.53 -3.50 -2.75
N HIS A 278 28.04 -3.16 -1.56
CA HIS A 278 27.56 -1.82 -1.22
C HIS A 278 28.65 -0.75 -1.33
N THR A 279 29.89 -1.06 -0.94
CA THR A 279 31.00 -0.11 -1.07
C THR A 279 31.30 0.23 -2.52
N ALA A 280 31.17 -0.75 -3.43
CA ALA A 280 31.34 -0.51 -4.87
C ALA A 280 30.18 0.31 -5.44
N ILE A 281 28.94 -0.01 -5.06
CA ILE A 281 27.73 0.76 -5.44
C ILE A 281 27.85 2.22 -5.01
N ALA A 282 28.22 2.44 -3.75
CA ALA A 282 28.39 3.78 -3.18
C ALA A 282 29.48 4.58 -3.92
N ALA A 283 30.62 3.95 -4.22
CA ALA A 283 31.70 4.57 -5.00
C ALA A 283 31.25 4.96 -6.42
N ASN A 284 30.50 4.09 -7.09
CA ASN A 284 30.01 4.31 -8.45
C ASN A 284 29.05 5.51 -8.57
N LEU A 285 28.31 5.85 -7.52
CA LEU A 285 27.34 6.96 -7.54
C LEU A 285 27.87 8.24 -6.89
N SER A 286 28.71 8.13 -5.85
CA SER A 286 29.26 9.29 -5.15
C SER A 286 30.26 10.10 -6.00
N GLN A 287 30.82 9.53 -7.07
CA GLN A 287 31.70 10.26 -7.99
C GLN A 287 31.06 11.52 -8.59
N TYR A 288 29.74 11.51 -8.83
CA TYR A 288 29.01 12.63 -9.43
C TYR A 288 28.64 13.75 -8.45
N GLN A 289 28.95 13.59 -7.16
CA GLN A 289 28.58 14.55 -6.13
C GLN A 289 29.16 15.94 -6.39
N SER A 290 30.35 16.01 -6.99
CA SER A 290 31.04 17.27 -7.29
C SER A 290 30.33 18.10 -8.38
N ASP A 291 29.67 17.43 -9.33
CA ASP A 291 28.90 18.05 -10.42
C ASP A 291 27.53 18.49 -9.93
N MET A 292 26.84 17.65 -9.15
CA MET A 292 25.58 18.03 -8.51
C MET A 292 25.75 19.25 -7.60
N GLN A 293 26.83 19.32 -6.81
CA GLN A 293 27.14 20.50 -6.00
C GLN A 293 27.43 21.74 -6.86
N PHE A 294 28.07 21.57 -8.02
CA PHE A 294 28.30 22.67 -8.96
C PHE A 294 26.99 23.21 -9.53
N LEU A 295 26.09 22.34 -9.98
CA LEU A 295 24.79 22.72 -10.53
C LEU A 295 23.93 23.39 -9.45
N ASN A 296 23.80 22.79 -8.28
CA ASN A 296 23.00 23.36 -7.17
C ASN A 296 23.48 24.77 -6.77
N ARG A 297 24.78 25.03 -6.84
CA ARG A 297 25.35 26.33 -6.46
C ARG A 297 25.20 27.41 -7.54
N ASN A 298 25.32 27.05 -8.81
CA ASN A 298 25.44 28.01 -9.91
C ASN A 298 24.21 28.06 -10.84
N TYR A 299 23.45 26.97 -10.90
CA TYR A 299 22.31 26.74 -11.78
C TYR A 299 21.18 26.00 -11.03
N PRO A 300 20.59 26.57 -9.97
CA PRO A 300 19.69 25.85 -9.05
C PRO A 300 18.39 25.33 -9.68
N ASN A 301 18.05 25.77 -10.89
CA ASN A 301 16.88 25.29 -11.64
C ASN A 301 17.22 24.14 -12.61
N VAL A 302 18.50 23.78 -12.74
CA VAL A 302 18.94 22.67 -13.60
C VAL A 302 19.06 21.42 -12.75
N THR A 303 18.26 20.43 -13.07
CA THR A 303 18.26 19.14 -12.36
C THR A 303 19.36 18.22 -12.89
N TYR A 304 19.75 17.24 -12.07
CA TYR A 304 20.74 16.22 -12.43
C TYR A 304 20.08 14.85 -12.52
N VAL A 305 20.24 14.16 -13.64
CA VAL A 305 19.70 12.82 -13.88
C VAL A 305 20.77 11.89 -14.40
N LEU A 306 20.57 10.59 -14.19
CA LEU A 306 21.24 9.58 -14.98
C LEU A 306 20.31 9.16 -16.13
N GLY A 307 20.56 9.68 -17.34
CA GLY A 307 19.72 9.45 -18.52
C GLY A 307 19.86 8.06 -19.13
N GLU A 308 20.94 7.37 -18.78
CA GLU A 308 21.16 5.96 -19.11
C GLU A 308 22.03 5.32 -18.03
N THR A 309 21.57 4.23 -17.44
CA THR A 309 22.37 3.53 -16.42
C THR A 309 21.96 2.07 -16.25
N ASN A 310 22.92 1.19 -15.96
CA ASN A 310 22.68 -0.17 -15.46
C ASN A 310 23.95 -0.82 -14.90
N SER A 311 23.92 -2.13 -14.67
CA SER A 311 25.05 -2.86 -14.08
C SER A 311 26.28 -2.94 -14.98
N ASP A 312 26.11 -3.03 -16.30
CA ASP A 312 27.24 -3.27 -17.21
C ASP A 312 27.08 -2.56 -18.56
N SER A 313 28.16 -2.00 -19.12
CA SER A 313 28.15 -1.35 -20.43
C SER A 313 28.31 -2.33 -21.61
N PHE A 314 28.82 -3.54 -21.39
CA PHE A 314 28.98 -4.61 -22.37
C PHE A 314 28.34 -5.91 -21.84
N ASN A 315 27.09 -6.16 -22.22
CA ASN A 315 26.21 -7.07 -21.46
C ASN A 315 25.74 -8.33 -22.24
N LEU A 316 26.22 -8.53 -23.47
CA LEU A 316 25.77 -9.64 -24.29
C LEU A 316 26.23 -10.98 -23.70
N ASN A 317 25.29 -11.88 -23.47
CA ASN A 317 25.51 -13.22 -22.91
C ASN A 317 25.95 -13.25 -21.43
N MET A 318 25.81 -12.15 -20.68
CA MET A 318 26.10 -12.08 -19.24
C MET A 318 24.88 -12.31 -18.35
N ALA A 319 23.77 -12.84 -18.92
CA ALA A 319 22.53 -13.11 -18.19
C ALA A 319 22.71 -14.01 -16.96
N GLN A 320 23.76 -14.85 -16.90
CA GLN A 320 24.06 -15.69 -15.74
C GLN A 320 24.60 -14.91 -14.53
N ILE A 321 24.95 -13.63 -14.70
CA ILE A 321 25.45 -12.72 -13.66
C ILE A 321 24.53 -11.51 -13.52
N GLU A 322 23.99 -11.00 -14.62
CA GLU A 322 23.19 -9.77 -14.64
C GLU A 322 21.68 -10.02 -14.66
N GLY A 323 21.25 -11.19 -15.12
CA GLY A 323 19.85 -11.59 -15.23
C GLY A 323 19.40 -12.52 -14.10
N VAL A 324 20.00 -12.38 -12.91
CA VAL A 324 19.85 -13.28 -11.77
C VAL A 324 19.43 -12.53 -10.51
N PHE A 325 18.98 -13.24 -9.49
CA PHE A 325 18.44 -12.64 -8.28
C PHE A 325 19.42 -11.70 -7.56
N GLY A 326 20.72 -11.96 -7.61
CA GLY A 326 21.75 -11.10 -7.06
C GLY A 326 21.80 -9.72 -7.71
N SER A 327 21.50 -9.59 -9.00
CA SER A 327 21.42 -8.28 -9.66
C SER A 327 20.14 -7.51 -9.29
N ALA A 328 19.06 -8.21 -8.90
CA ALA A 328 17.89 -7.55 -8.30
C ALA A 328 18.24 -6.90 -6.96
N LEU A 329 19.08 -7.57 -6.14
CA LEU A 329 19.57 -7.02 -4.87
C LEU A 329 20.52 -5.82 -5.10
N TRP A 330 21.42 -5.93 -6.08
CA TRP A 330 22.23 -4.79 -6.54
C TRP A 330 21.35 -3.62 -6.97
N MET A 331 20.31 -3.87 -7.77
CA MET A 331 19.40 -2.83 -8.27
C MET A 331 18.69 -2.09 -7.13
N ILE A 332 18.26 -2.81 -6.08
CA ILE A 332 17.65 -2.18 -4.90
C ILE A 332 18.66 -1.23 -4.24
N ASP A 333 19.84 -1.73 -3.91
CA ASP A 333 20.86 -0.95 -3.23
C ASP A 333 21.32 0.25 -4.08
N TYR A 334 21.48 0.04 -5.39
CA TYR A 334 21.84 1.06 -6.37
C TYR A 334 20.80 2.19 -6.46
N LEU A 335 19.51 1.85 -6.53
CA LEU A 335 18.44 2.84 -6.55
C LEU A 335 18.32 3.58 -5.20
N MET A 336 18.37 2.86 -4.08
CA MET A 336 18.28 3.48 -2.74
C MET A 336 19.44 4.45 -2.49
N TYR A 337 20.67 4.04 -2.81
CA TYR A 337 21.83 4.93 -2.68
C TYR A 337 21.75 6.11 -3.65
N GLY A 338 21.29 5.90 -4.90
CA GLY A 338 21.10 6.99 -5.86
C GLY A 338 20.14 8.07 -5.34
N MET A 339 19.07 7.67 -4.65
CA MET A 339 18.13 8.60 -4.01
C MET A 339 18.80 9.39 -2.87
N THR A 340 19.69 8.79 -2.08
CA THR A 340 20.41 9.51 -0.99
C THR A 340 21.38 10.56 -1.55
N GLN A 341 21.88 10.38 -2.78
CA GLN A 341 22.78 11.32 -3.44
C GLN A 341 22.06 12.53 -4.07
N ASN A 342 20.72 12.62 -3.99
CA ASN A 342 19.91 13.66 -4.62
C ASN A 342 19.94 13.65 -6.17
N ILE A 343 20.17 12.49 -6.77
CA ILE A 343 19.89 12.32 -8.19
C ILE A 343 18.38 12.53 -8.39
N THR A 344 17.96 13.22 -9.44
CA THR A 344 16.53 13.48 -9.66
C THR A 344 15.81 12.25 -10.23
N ARG A 345 16.50 11.50 -11.11
CA ARG A 345 15.97 10.31 -11.77
C ARG A 345 17.08 9.46 -12.36
N MET A 346 16.87 8.15 -12.39
CA MET A 346 17.75 7.17 -13.01
C MET A 346 16.96 6.40 -14.07
N HIS A 347 17.42 6.46 -15.32
CA HIS A 347 16.82 5.77 -16.44
C HIS A 347 17.55 4.46 -16.72
N LEU A 348 16.97 3.37 -16.21
CA LEU A 348 17.49 2.03 -16.32
C LEU A 348 17.39 1.55 -17.78
N ILE A 349 18.52 1.49 -18.47
CA ILE A 349 18.55 1.05 -19.87
C ILE A 349 18.06 -0.40 -19.96
N GLN A 350 17.23 -0.68 -20.96
CA GLN A 350 16.70 -2.01 -21.26
C GLN A 350 17.12 -2.44 -22.66
N GLY A 351 17.04 -3.73 -22.92
CA GLY A 351 17.30 -4.26 -24.25
C GLY A 351 16.94 -5.73 -24.36
N THR A 352 16.35 -6.11 -25.49
CA THR A 352 15.84 -7.48 -25.72
C THR A 352 16.93 -8.53 -25.51
N THR A 353 18.19 -8.21 -25.83
CA THR A 353 19.33 -9.13 -25.68
C THR A 353 20.24 -8.84 -24.48
N PHE A 354 19.98 -7.75 -23.74
CA PHE A 354 20.83 -7.33 -22.63
C PHE A 354 20.67 -8.24 -21.41
N GLY A 355 21.76 -8.54 -20.69
CA GLY A 355 21.78 -9.43 -19.53
C GLY A 355 20.91 -8.93 -18.37
N TYR A 356 21.03 -7.64 -18.06
CA TYR A 356 20.37 -6.95 -16.95
C TYR A 356 18.93 -6.49 -17.19
N THR A 357 18.34 -6.76 -18.37
CA THR A 357 16.98 -6.26 -18.64
C THR A 357 15.98 -6.82 -17.63
N GLY A 358 15.00 -6.00 -17.22
CA GLY A 358 13.95 -6.42 -16.29
C GLY A 358 12.98 -7.43 -16.89
N TRP A 359 12.77 -7.40 -18.21
CA TRP A 359 11.95 -8.38 -18.92
C TRP A 359 12.34 -8.44 -20.38
N VAL A 360 12.10 -9.58 -21.00
CA VAL A 360 12.22 -9.76 -22.45
C VAL A 360 10.83 -9.61 -23.04
N PRO A 361 10.57 -8.55 -23.84
CA PRO A 361 9.21 -8.17 -24.24
C PRO A 361 8.67 -8.96 -25.43
N VAL A 362 9.53 -9.64 -26.18
CA VAL A 362 9.21 -10.39 -27.41
C VAL A 362 9.80 -11.80 -27.36
N PRO A 363 9.28 -12.77 -28.15
CA PRO A 363 9.88 -14.09 -28.22
C PRO A 363 11.36 -14.03 -28.62
N TYR A 364 12.22 -14.66 -27.82
CA TYR A 364 13.67 -14.62 -28.03
C TYR A 364 14.30 -15.97 -27.70
N ASN A 365 15.21 -16.45 -28.55
CA ASN A 365 15.89 -17.75 -28.40
C ASN A 365 14.93 -18.93 -28.15
N GLY A 366 13.77 -18.94 -28.79
CA GLY A 366 12.77 -20.00 -28.67
C GLY A 366 11.99 -20.03 -27.35
N ARG A 367 12.11 -18.96 -26.54
CA ARG A 367 11.32 -18.74 -25.33
C ARG A 367 10.30 -17.65 -25.58
N ASP A 368 9.09 -17.83 -25.06
CA ASP A 368 8.08 -16.78 -24.98
C ASP A 368 8.60 -15.58 -24.15
N PRO A 369 8.02 -14.37 -24.28
CA PRO A 369 8.34 -13.24 -23.41
C PRO A 369 8.32 -13.62 -21.93
N TYR A 370 9.14 -12.98 -21.10
CA TYR A 370 9.29 -13.36 -19.70
C TYR A 370 9.88 -12.25 -18.84
N VAL A 371 9.54 -12.27 -17.56
CA VAL A 371 10.13 -11.40 -16.53
C VAL A 371 11.50 -11.94 -16.12
N ARG A 372 12.45 -11.04 -15.88
CA ARG A 372 13.76 -11.34 -15.31
C ARG A 372 13.90 -10.77 -13.89
N PRO A 373 14.80 -11.32 -13.07
CA PRO A 373 14.99 -10.91 -11.69
C PRO A 373 15.23 -9.40 -11.47
N PRO A 374 15.98 -8.64 -12.31
CA PRO A 374 16.17 -7.20 -12.11
C PRO A 374 14.88 -6.39 -11.97
N LEU A 375 13.77 -6.81 -12.60
CA LEU A 375 12.47 -6.13 -12.44
C LEU A 375 11.99 -6.16 -10.99
N TYR A 376 12.27 -7.23 -10.24
CA TYR A 376 11.90 -7.30 -8.83
C TYR A 376 12.60 -6.22 -7.98
N GLY A 377 13.81 -5.82 -8.35
CA GLY A 377 14.49 -4.71 -7.68
C GLY A 377 13.77 -3.37 -7.87
N GLN A 378 13.22 -3.15 -9.07
CA GLN A 378 12.40 -1.97 -9.37
C GLN A 378 11.03 -2.02 -8.69
N ILE A 379 10.41 -3.20 -8.62
CA ILE A 379 9.15 -3.41 -7.88
C ILE A 379 9.34 -3.08 -6.40
N VAL A 380 10.45 -3.53 -5.79
CA VAL A 380 10.79 -3.18 -4.40
C VAL A 380 10.99 -1.68 -4.27
N ALA A 381 11.73 -1.04 -5.18
CA ALA A 381 11.91 0.41 -5.16
C ALA A 381 10.58 1.18 -5.28
N ALA A 382 9.64 0.68 -6.09
CA ALA A 382 8.30 1.27 -6.22
C ALA A 382 7.48 1.15 -4.93
N ASP A 383 7.51 0.01 -4.24
CA ASP A 383 6.84 -0.16 -2.94
C ASP A 383 7.52 0.66 -1.81
N VAL A 384 8.84 0.84 -1.89
CA VAL A 384 9.59 1.72 -0.99
C VAL A 384 9.12 3.16 -1.12
N LEU A 385 8.99 3.67 -2.35
CA LEU A 385 8.47 5.02 -2.61
C LEU A 385 6.99 5.12 -2.19
N GLY A 386 6.15 4.14 -2.56
CA GLY A 386 4.74 4.15 -2.22
C GLY A 386 4.01 5.39 -2.77
N HIS A 387 3.04 5.91 -2.03
CA HIS A 387 2.14 6.98 -2.49
C HIS A 387 2.25 8.30 -1.70
N ASP A 388 3.05 8.38 -0.64
CA ASP A 388 3.24 9.63 0.11
C ASP A 388 4.02 10.62 -0.77
N PRO A 389 3.52 11.84 -1.03
CA PRO A 389 4.12 12.76 -2.00
C PRO A 389 5.45 13.37 -1.55
N PHE A 390 5.89 13.10 -0.32
CA PHE A 390 7.07 13.69 0.29
C PHE A 390 7.95 12.59 0.91
N ILE A 391 8.52 11.75 0.05
CA ILE A 391 9.49 10.72 0.45
C ILE A 391 10.89 11.32 0.56
N GLN A 392 11.57 11.09 1.68
CA GLN A 392 13.01 11.30 1.80
C GLN A 392 13.69 10.00 2.23
N ILE A 393 14.92 9.79 1.81
CA ILE A 393 15.71 8.61 2.18
C ILE A 393 17.02 9.03 2.84
N GLN A 394 17.49 8.22 3.77
CA GLN A 394 18.78 8.37 4.44
C GLN A 394 19.44 7.00 4.52
N GLU A 395 20.69 6.90 4.07
CA GLU A 395 21.51 5.74 4.33
C GLU A 395 21.80 5.62 5.83
N VAL A 396 21.68 4.41 6.37
CA VAL A 396 22.15 4.06 7.72
C VAL A 396 23.53 3.45 7.57
N GLU A 397 24.57 4.21 7.92
CA GLU A 397 25.96 3.76 7.79
C GLU A 397 26.25 2.54 8.68
N LEU A 398 26.66 1.42 8.07
CA LEU A 398 26.96 0.17 8.77
C LEU A 398 28.45 -0.22 8.75
N ASP A 399 29.28 0.47 7.97
CA ASP A 399 30.68 0.10 7.69
C ASP A 399 30.84 -1.35 7.17
N LEU A 400 29.84 -1.86 6.45
CA LEU A 400 29.82 -3.20 5.86
C LEU A 400 29.74 -3.11 4.33
N TRP A 401 30.57 -3.90 3.65
CA TRP A 401 30.60 -3.93 2.18
C TRP A 401 29.51 -4.84 1.59
N ASN A 402 29.01 -5.82 2.35
CA ASN A 402 28.03 -6.82 1.89
C ASN A 402 26.65 -6.67 2.56
N PHE A 403 26.38 -5.52 3.18
CA PHE A 403 25.12 -5.27 3.87
C PHE A 403 24.82 -3.78 3.83
N SER A 404 23.61 -3.41 3.43
CA SER A 404 23.19 -2.02 3.37
C SER A 404 21.82 -1.82 4.02
N ALA A 405 21.59 -0.60 4.48
CA ALA A 405 20.36 -0.24 5.16
C ALA A 405 20.00 1.22 4.88
N TYR A 406 18.70 1.46 4.70
CA TYR A 406 18.17 2.79 4.42
C TYR A 406 16.95 3.05 5.30
N ALA A 407 16.88 4.25 5.86
CA ALA A 407 15.72 4.78 6.53
C ALA A 407 14.92 5.65 5.55
N VAL A 408 13.64 5.37 5.43
CA VAL A 408 12.73 6.09 4.54
C VAL A 408 11.76 6.88 5.39
N TYR A 409 11.59 8.15 5.05
CA TYR A 409 10.74 9.10 5.74
C TYR A 409 9.59 9.49 4.82
N GLU A 410 8.37 9.33 5.32
CA GLU A 410 7.14 9.81 4.67
C GLU A 410 6.72 11.09 5.39
N SER A 411 6.59 12.19 4.65
CA SER A 411 6.22 13.49 5.23
C SER A 411 7.04 13.86 6.48
N GLN A 412 8.38 13.75 6.37
CA GLN A 412 9.38 13.99 7.43
C GLN A 412 9.40 12.99 8.59
N LYS A 413 8.58 11.93 8.60
CA LYS A 413 8.52 10.94 9.70
C LYS A 413 9.08 9.59 9.28
N LEU A 414 9.86 8.95 10.15
CA LEU A 414 10.42 7.63 9.90
C LEU A 414 9.30 6.60 9.65
N ALA A 415 9.27 6.03 8.45
CA ALA A 415 8.18 5.19 7.98
C ALA A 415 8.63 3.78 7.58
N LYS A 416 9.82 3.63 6.98
CA LYS A 416 10.30 2.32 6.53
C LYS A 416 11.80 2.14 6.77
N PHE A 417 12.22 0.88 6.91
CA PHE A 417 13.60 0.49 6.70
C PHE A 417 13.70 -0.44 5.49
N VAL A 418 14.66 -0.17 4.61
CA VAL A 418 15.08 -1.08 3.54
C VAL A 418 16.38 -1.72 3.98
N ILE A 419 16.45 -3.05 3.95
CA ILE A 419 17.63 -3.80 4.40
C ILE A 419 18.00 -4.79 3.29
N VAL A 420 19.25 -4.73 2.82
CA VAL A 420 19.73 -5.61 1.74
C VAL A 420 20.94 -6.38 2.23
N ASN A 421 20.84 -7.71 2.25
CA ASN A 421 21.96 -8.59 2.52
C ASN A 421 22.58 -9.03 1.20
N LEU A 422 23.67 -8.37 0.83
CA LEU A 422 24.44 -8.58 -0.39
C LEU A 422 25.47 -9.72 -0.25
N ASP A 423 25.44 -10.50 0.84
CA ASP A 423 26.23 -11.72 0.95
C ASP A 423 25.73 -12.77 -0.05
N GLU A 424 26.59 -13.18 -0.98
CA GLU A 424 26.29 -14.12 -2.05
C GLU A 424 26.14 -15.52 -1.46
N TRP A 425 24.95 -16.10 -1.62
CA TRP A 425 24.70 -17.49 -1.32
C TRP A 425 23.85 -18.12 -2.42
N ASN A 426 24.21 -19.33 -2.81
CA ASN A 426 23.49 -20.12 -3.81
C ASN A 426 23.09 -21.47 -3.21
N ASN A 427 21.87 -21.95 -3.49
CA ASN A 427 21.42 -23.28 -3.04
C ASN A 427 22.19 -24.45 -3.70
N THR A 428 23.03 -24.15 -4.69
CA THR A 428 23.99 -25.10 -5.25
C THR A 428 25.23 -25.28 -4.39
N THR A 429 25.47 -24.41 -3.40
CA THR A 429 26.59 -24.55 -2.45
C THR A 429 26.30 -25.65 -1.42
N PRO A 430 27.33 -26.34 -0.90
CA PRO A 430 27.14 -27.41 0.10
C PRO A 430 26.83 -26.88 1.51
N TYR A 431 26.81 -25.56 1.70
CA TYR A 431 26.64 -24.92 3.00
C TYR A 431 25.20 -24.40 3.15
N HIS A 432 24.65 -24.51 4.35
CA HIS A 432 23.35 -23.90 4.68
C HIS A 432 23.41 -22.39 4.45
N ARG A 433 22.28 -21.82 4.01
CA ARG A 433 22.12 -20.37 3.83
C ARG A 433 22.44 -19.64 5.13
N PRO A 434 23.51 -18.82 5.18
CA PRO A 434 23.80 -18.03 6.36
C PRO A 434 22.73 -16.97 6.58
N SER A 435 22.65 -16.46 7.80
CA SER A 435 21.75 -15.36 8.14
C SER A 435 22.41 -14.45 9.18
N ARG A 436 22.10 -13.16 9.11
CA ARG A 436 22.52 -12.16 10.10
C ARG A 436 21.32 -11.76 10.95
N GLU A 437 21.59 -11.59 12.23
CA GLU A 437 20.65 -10.96 13.15
C GLU A 437 20.78 -9.44 13.02
N VAL A 438 19.65 -8.78 12.83
CA VAL A 438 19.52 -7.33 12.74
C VAL A 438 18.72 -6.85 13.94
N LEU A 439 19.28 -5.91 14.68
CA LEU A 439 18.63 -5.23 15.79
C LEU A 439 18.13 -3.87 15.28
N LEU A 440 16.83 -3.78 15.03
CA LEU A 440 16.16 -2.55 14.63
C LEU A 440 15.88 -1.70 15.87
N ASN A 441 16.32 -0.45 15.84
CA ASN A 441 16.12 0.53 16.88
C ASN A 441 15.27 1.67 16.33
N VAL A 442 14.08 1.85 16.89
CA VAL A 442 13.22 3.00 16.61
C VAL A 442 13.21 3.92 17.83
N PRO A 443 13.25 5.26 17.65
CA PRO A 443 13.21 6.18 18.78
C PRO A 443 11.87 6.07 19.51
N LEU A 444 11.89 6.13 20.84
CA LEU A 444 10.67 5.94 21.64
C LEU A 444 9.61 7.02 21.37
N GLU A 445 10.07 8.22 21.04
CA GLU A 445 9.27 9.38 20.67
C GLU A 445 8.55 9.24 19.31
N SER A 446 8.92 8.25 18.49
CA SER A 446 8.28 8.01 17.18
C SER A 446 6.88 7.39 17.28
N GLY A 447 6.50 6.83 18.43
CA GLY A 447 5.24 6.09 18.60
C GLY A 447 5.22 4.71 17.92
N ILE A 448 6.31 4.26 17.31
CA ILE A 448 6.39 2.96 16.62
C ILE A 448 6.34 1.81 17.63
N LYS A 449 5.42 0.87 17.41
CA LYS A 449 5.24 -0.34 18.24
C LYS A 449 5.28 -1.64 17.46
N SER A 450 4.95 -1.59 16.17
CA SER A 450 4.97 -2.76 15.29
C SER A 450 5.46 -2.39 13.91
N ALA A 451 5.74 -3.39 13.10
CA ALA A 451 6.05 -3.24 11.69
C ALA A 451 5.57 -4.45 10.92
N VAL A 452 5.42 -4.26 9.61
CA VAL A 452 5.19 -5.33 8.65
C VAL A 452 6.45 -5.53 7.85
N VAL A 453 6.80 -6.79 7.64
CA VAL A 453 8.03 -7.20 6.99
C VAL A 453 7.68 -7.96 5.71
N GLU A 454 8.10 -7.41 4.58
CA GLU A 454 8.03 -8.02 3.26
C GLU A 454 9.43 -8.42 2.81
N ARG A 455 9.53 -9.57 2.14
CA ARG A 455 10.82 -10.18 1.81
C ARG A 455 10.90 -10.43 0.31
N LEU A 456 12.03 -10.06 -0.25
CA LEU A 456 12.44 -10.47 -1.59
C LEU A 456 13.33 -11.69 -1.43
N VAL A 457 12.84 -12.83 -1.91
CA VAL A 457 13.50 -14.13 -1.75
C VAL A 457 13.64 -14.84 -3.08
N GLY A 458 14.69 -15.64 -3.18
CA GLY A 458 14.98 -16.55 -4.27
C GLY A 458 15.86 -17.70 -3.78
N ASN A 459 16.04 -18.71 -4.63
CA ASN A 459 16.81 -19.92 -4.34
C ASN A 459 18.34 -19.69 -4.28
N GLY A 460 18.80 -18.48 -4.52
CA GLY A 460 20.22 -18.11 -4.49
C GLY A 460 20.47 -16.88 -5.33
N ALA A 461 21.59 -16.20 -5.10
CA ALA A 461 21.98 -15.03 -5.89
C ALA A 461 22.04 -15.33 -7.40
N ASN A 462 22.41 -16.54 -7.80
CA ASN A 462 22.47 -16.97 -9.19
C ASN A 462 21.15 -17.44 -9.80
N ALA A 463 20.02 -17.36 -9.07
CA ALA A 463 18.72 -17.82 -9.57
C ALA A 463 18.15 -16.86 -10.62
N ASP A 464 17.75 -17.38 -11.77
CA ASP A 464 17.08 -16.63 -12.84
C ASP A 464 15.56 -16.79 -12.84
N GLU A 465 15.03 -17.63 -11.95
CA GLU A 465 13.61 -17.90 -11.74
C GLU A 465 13.26 -18.23 -10.28
N GLY A 466 11.97 -18.28 -9.97
CA GLY A 466 11.49 -18.58 -8.61
C GLY A 466 11.71 -17.45 -7.60
N ILE A 467 11.84 -16.21 -8.07
CA ILE A 467 11.93 -15.02 -7.24
C ILE A 467 10.52 -14.62 -6.81
N THR A 468 10.35 -14.27 -5.54
CA THR A 468 9.09 -13.74 -5.02
C THR A 468 9.32 -12.51 -4.16
N TRP A 469 8.46 -11.51 -4.34
CA TRP A 469 8.37 -10.33 -3.48
C TRP A 469 7.11 -10.42 -2.63
N GLY A 470 7.24 -10.47 -1.30
CA GLY A 470 6.09 -10.64 -0.40
C GLY A 470 5.29 -11.92 -0.68
N GLY A 471 5.90 -12.97 -1.22
CA GLY A 471 5.22 -14.22 -1.61
C GLY A 471 4.53 -14.19 -2.98
N VAL A 472 4.69 -13.10 -3.73
CA VAL A 472 4.12 -12.88 -5.07
C VAL A 472 5.20 -12.96 -6.15
N SER A 473 4.86 -13.50 -7.32
CA SER A 473 5.71 -13.49 -8.52
C SER A 473 4.92 -13.02 -9.75
N TRP A 474 5.64 -12.61 -10.79
CA TRP A 474 5.03 -12.17 -12.05
C TRP A 474 5.59 -12.97 -13.22
N ASN A 475 4.68 -13.46 -14.07
CA ASN A 475 4.99 -14.29 -15.23
C ASN A 475 4.25 -13.77 -16.46
N TYR A 476 4.71 -14.19 -17.64
CA TYR A 476 4.04 -13.93 -18.90
C TYR A 476 2.99 -15.03 -19.18
N THR A 477 1.78 -14.65 -19.58
CA THR A 477 0.76 -15.58 -20.07
C THR A 477 -0.12 -14.87 -21.10
N ASP A 478 -0.29 -15.46 -22.28
CA ASP A 478 -1.17 -14.99 -23.36
C ASP A 478 -1.03 -13.49 -23.70
N GLY A 479 0.21 -12.99 -23.76
CA GLY A 479 0.48 -11.59 -24.10
C GLY A 479 0.40 -10.61 -22.94
N ARG A 480 0.18 -11.08 -21.70
CA ARG A 480 -0.09 -10.26 -20.51
C ARG A 480 0.84 -10.60 -19.35
N LEU A 481 1.00 -9.66 -18.42
CA LEU A 481 1.64 -9.92 -17.13
C LEU A 481 0.61 -10.55 -16.18
N VAL A 482 0.94 -11.71 -15.63
CA VAL A 482 0.08 -12.41 -14.68
C VAL A 482 0.80 -12.56 -13.35
N GLN A 483 0.12 -12.11 -12.30
CA GLN A 483 0.57 -12.29 -10.94
C GLN A 483 0.25 -13.71 -10.45
N GLY A 484 1.24 -14.37 -9.84
CA GLY A 484 1.11 -15.65 -9.17
C GLY A 484 1.54 -15.57 -7.70
N GLY A 485 1.23 -16.62 -6.93
CA GLY A 485 1.51 -16.66 -5.49
C GLY A 485 0.47 -15.93 -4.65
N LYS A 486 0.72 -15.87 -3.34
CA LYS A 486 -0.16 -15.21 -2.37
C LYS A 486 0.65 -14.18 -1.60
N HIS A 487 0.16 -12.94 -1.57
CA HIS A 487 0.77 -11.89 -0.77
C HIS A 487 0.80 -12.30 0.70
N SER A 488 1.99 -12.22 1.29
CA SER A 488 2.32 -12.70 2.62
C SER A 488 3.32 -11.76 3.26
N VAL A 489 3.06 -11.43 4.52
CA VAL A 489 3.87 -10.51 5.29
C VAL A 489 4.10 -11.05 6.69
N ASN A 490 5.25 -10.75 7.28
CA ASN A 490 5.54 -11.08 8.68
C ASN A 490 5.28 -9.87 9.58
N GLN A 491 4.67 -10.09 10.74
CA GLN A 491 4.52 -9.05 11.76
C GLN A 491 5.78 -9.00 12.63
N LEU A 492 6.26 -7.81 12.94
CA LEU A 492 7.37 -7.55 13.85
C LEU A 492 6.89 -6.61 14.96
N SER A 493 7.23 -6.90 16.21
CA SER A 493 6.87 -6.08 17.37
C SER A 493 8.13 -5.51 18.02
N PHE A 494 8.08 -4.23 18.39
CA PHE A 494 9.15 -3.56 19.13
C PHE A 494 8.91 -3.67 20.62
N ASP A 495 9.97 -3.90 21.38
CA ASP A 495 9.91 -3.95 22.84
C ASP A 495 9.75 -2.56 23.48
N ARG A 496 9.72 -2.52 24.82
CA ARG A 496 9.56 -1.25 25.56
C ARG A 496 10.72 -0.27 25.40
N SER A 497 11.86 -0.74 24.89
CA SER A 497 13.04 0.08 24.58
C SER A 497 13.11 0.50 23.11
N GLY A 498 12.09 0.17 22.31
CA GLY A 498 12.05 0.49 20.88
C GLY A 498 12.92 -0.43 20.04
N GLN A 499 13.22 -1.64 20.54
CA GLN A 499 14.07 -2.60 19.83
C GLN A 499 13.27 -3.78 19.29
N ALA A 500 13.62 -4.23 18.09
CA ALA A 500 13.09 -5.46 17.51
C ALA A 500 14.21 -6.24 16.82
N THR A 501 14.16 -7.56 16.95
CA THR A 501 15.14 -8.46 16.32
C THR A 501 14.55 -9.08 15.06
N LEU A 502 15.27 -8.97 13.96
CA LEU A 502 14.92 -9.53 12.66
C LEU A 502 16.09 -10.36 12.12
N THR A 503 15.80 -11.52 11.54
CA THR A 503 16.82 -12.30 10.82
C THR A 503 16.72 -12.02 9.32
N VAL A 504 17.86 -11.71 8.70
CA VAL A 504 18.01 -11.50 7.25
C VAL A 504 19.03 -12.49 6.70
N SER A 505 18.59 -13.35 5.80
CA SER A 505 19.40 -14.40 5.17
C SER A 505 20.35 -13.81 4.13
N SER A 506 21.46 -14.48 3.83
CA SER A 506 22.34 -14.09 2.71
C SER A 506 21.55 -14.08 1.40
N SER A 507 21.80 -13.10 0.53
CA SER A 507 21.07 -12.88 -0.72
C SER A 507 19.57 -12.65 -0.51
N GLU A 508 19.19 -11.73 0.37
CA GLU A 508 17.80 -11.39 0.68
C GLU A 508 17.67 -9.87 0.82
N ALA A 509 16.55 -9.31 0.36
CA ALA A 509 16.17 -7.94 0.69
C ALA A 509 14.88 -7.93 1.49
N VAL A 510 14.76 -6.97 2.40
CA VAL A 510 13.65 -6.85 3.33
C VAL A 510 13.18 -5.41 3.40
N LEU A 511 11.87 -5.21 3.23
CA LEU A 511 11.21 -3.95 3.52
C LEU A 511 10.47 -4.09 4.85
N VAL A 512 10.84 -3.23 5.79
CA VAL A 512 10.19 -3.12 7.10
C VAL A 512 9.35 -1.85 7.09
N THR A 513 8.05 -1.98 6.87
CA THR A 513 7.10 -0.87 6.93
C THR A 513 6.68 -0.69 8.38
N LEU A 514 7.18 0.39 8.99
CA LEU A 514 6.98 0.70 10.40
C LEU A 514 5.55 1.17 10.60
N ARG A 515 4.89 0.56 11.59
CA ARG A 515 3.58 0.98 12.03
C ARG A 515 3.79 1.77 13.31
N THR A 516 3.77 3.08 13.13
CA THR A 516 3.48 3.97 14.25
C THR A 516 2.16 3.50 14.85
N VAL A 517 2.16 3.20 16.14
CA VAL A 517 0.98 3.58 16.91
C VAL A 517 1.15 5.07 16.99
N SER A 518 0.62 5.77 16.00
CA SER A 518 0.30 7.16 16.21
C SER A 518 -0.44 7.21 17.57
N PRO A 519 -0.20 8.15 18.49
CA PRO A 519 -1.36 8.71 19.17
C PRO A 519 -2.33 8.97 18.02
N GLY A 520 -3.37 8.14 17.90
CA GLY A 520 -4.02 7.84 16.61
C GLY A 520 -4.16 9.13 15.82
N PRO A 521 -3.79 9.13 14.52
CA PRO A 521 -3.35 10.30 13.75
C PRO A 521 -3.99 11.57 14.26
N ASP A 522 -3.20 12.65 14.51
CA ASP A 522 -3.70 14.03 14.73
C ASP A 522 -5.04 14.08 14.02
N ARG A 523 -6.13 14.00 14.81
CA ARG A 523 -7.41 13.73 14.20
C ARG A 523 -7.58 14.90 13.25
N HIS A 524 -7.55 14.64 11.95
CA HIS A 524 -8.59 15.15 11.12
C HIS A 524 -9.85 14.64 11.80
N VAL A 525 -10.29 15.39 12.80
CA VAL A 525 -11.68 15.60 13.02
C VAL A 525 -12.03 16.31 11.70
N TYR A 526 -12.32 15.52 10.66
CA TYR A 526 -13.65 15.62 10.13
C TYR A 526 -14.48 15.69 11.40
N SER A 527 -14.88 16.90 11.78
CA SER A 527 -16.14 16.96 12.47
C SER A 527 -17.04 16.24 11.48
N ASP A 528 -17.34 14.96 11.71
CA ASP A 528 -18.64 14.28 11.81
C ASP A 528 -19.84 15.00 11.18
N VAL A 529 -19.52 15.77 10.16
CA VAL A 529 -20.12 17.05 9.85
C VAL A 529 -19.53 17.55 8.51
N SER A 530 -19.03 16.66 7.64
CA SER A 530 -18.32 17.04 6.39
C SER A 530 -18.57 16.12 5.20
N ILE A 531 -19.30 15.02 5.38
CA ILE A 531 -19.82 14.25 4.24
C ILE A 531 -20.83 15.14 3.45
N LEU A 532 -21.32 16.21 4.07
CA LEU A 532 -22.56 16.85 3.66
C LEU A 532 -22.44 18.37 3.41
N HIS A 533 -21.27 18.99 3.63
CA HIS A 533 -21.23 20.45 3.76
C HIS A 533 -19.97 21.23 3.30
N GLY A 534 -19.06 20.60 2.54
CA GLY A 534 -18.14 21.34 1.65
C GLY A 534 -17.39 22.55 2.24
N GLN A 535 -16.87 22.47 3.47
CA GLN A 535 -15.97 23.49 4.04
C GLN A 535 -14.64 22.89 4.56
N PRO A 536 -13.55 23.69 4.55
CA PRO A 536 -12.21 23.21 4.90
C PRO A 536 -11.98 23.14 6.43
N PRO A 537 -11.14 22.19 6.90
CA PRO A 537 -11.01 21.83 8.32
C PRO A 537 -10.23 22.87 9.17
N GLU A 538 -10.63 23.03 10.45
CA GLU A 538 -9.89 23.77 11.47
C GLU A 538 -8.93 22.86 12.26
N VAL A 539 -7.74 23.38 12.60
CA VAL A 539 -6.64 22.60 13.18
C VAL A 539 -6.49 22.89 14.68
N LYS A 540 -6.60 21.86 15.54
CA LYS A 540 -6.21 21.91 16.96
C LYS A 540 -5.30 20.74 17.29
N THR A 541 -4.32 20.95 18.17
CA THR A 541 -3.23 19.99 18.43
C THR A 541 -3.54 19.07 19.61
N GLY A 542 -3.11 17.79 19.54
CA GLY A 542 -3.26 16.83 20.62
C GLY A 542 -2.60 17.24 21.95
N ALA A 543 -1.58 18.08 21.90
CA ALA A 543 -0.95 18.65 23.10
C ALA A 543 -1.86 19.63 23.86
N GLN A 544 -2.75 20.36 23.18
CA GLN A 544 -3.74 21.23 23.84
C GLN A 544 -4.81 20.40 24.56
N LEU A 545 -5.22 19.28 23.97
CA LEU A 545 -6.22 18.37 24.52
C LEU A 545 -5.67 17.55 25.69
N SER A 546 -4.46 16.99 25.56
CA SER A 546 -3.81 16.28 26.67
C SER A 546 -3.35 17.19 27.80
N LEU A 547 -3.00 18.46 27.54
CA LEU A 547 -2.70 19.43 28.62
C LEU A 547 -3.97 19.73 29.43
N GLU A 548 -5.13 19.85 28.77
CA GLU A 548 -6.44 20.01 29.42
C GLU A 548 -6.84 18.76 30.23
N GLU A 549 -6.60 17.55 29.72
CA GLU A 549 -6.84 16.28 30.43
C GLU A 549 -5.85 16.04 31.59
N THR A 550 -4.56 16.38 31.42
CA THR A 550 -3.53 16.20 32.47
C THR A 550 -3.69 17.21 33.61
N LEU A 551 -4.20 18.41 33.31
CA LEU A 551 -4.60 19.41 34.31
C LEU A 551 -5.83 18.97 35.11
N GLN A 552 -6.62 18.01 34.61
CA GLN A 552 -7.77 17.43 35.31
C GLN A 552 -7.41 16.14 36.08
N GLY A 553 -6.50 15.30 35.56
CA GLY A 553 -6.14 13.99 36.13
C GLY A 553 -5.04 13.95 37.19
N SER A 554 -4.31 15.05 37.43
CA SER A 554 -3.18 15.08 38.40
C SER A 554 -3.57 15.25 39.88
N SER A 555 -4.84 15.01 40.24
CA SER A 555 -5.38 15.29 41.58
C SER A 555 -5.39 14.12 42.57
N SER A 556 -5.04 12.89 42.20
CA SER A 556 -5.25 11.74 43.10
C SER A 556 -4.13 10.69 43.10
N ASN A 557 -3.39 10.70 44.21
CA ASN A 557 -2.75 9.57 44.91
C ASN A 557 -1.30 9.14 44.56
N GLN A 558 -0.35 9.72 45.30
CA GLN A 558 0.86 9.05 45.80
C GLN A 558 0.61 8.50 47.21
N ALA A 559 0.85 7.20 47.46
CA ALA A 559 1.22 6.69 48.79
C ALA A 559 1.93 5.32 48.71
N LEU A 560 2.94 5.15 49.58
CA LEU A 560 3.93 4.06 49.68
C LEU A 560 3.44 2.81 50.44
N ALA A 561 4.04 1.62 50.19
CA ALA A 561 4.57 0.70 51.23
C ALA A 561 5.28 -0.58 50.67
N GLN A 562 6.35 -1.01 51.36
CA GLN A 562 7.06 -2.31 51.20
C GLN A 562 6.58 -3.35 52.29
N PRO A 563 7.27 -4.50 52.58
CA PRO A 563 6.92 -5.86 52.14
C PRO A 563 6.67 -6.88 53.27
N GLY A 564 6.02 -8.03 52.98
CA GLY A 564 5.80 -9.14 53.93
C GLY A 564 5.46 -10.48 53.25
N GLN A 565 5.80 -11.60 53.89
CA GLN A 565 6.09 -12.93 53.31
C GLN A 565 4.89 -13.92 53.16
N ALA A 566 5.04 -14.78 52.14
CA ALA A 566 4.77 -16.24 52.03
C ALA A 566 3.33 -16.84 51.87
N LYS A 567 3.21 -17.61 50.75
CA LYS A 567 2.24 -18.64 50.27
C LYS A 567 1.90 -19.77 51.27
N PRO A 568 0.97 -20.76 51.01
CA PRO A 568 0.22 -21.07 49.77
C PRO A 568 -1.28 -21.43 49.92
N GLY A 569 -2.03 -21.27 48.82
CA GLY A 569 -3.13 -22.15 48.44
C GLY A 569 -4.54 -21.67 48.75
N GLN A 570 -5.16 -20.95 47.80
CA GLN A 570 -6.62 -20.88 47.70
C GLN A 570 -7.07 -20.53 46.28
N LEU A 571 -8.06 -21.32 45.86
CA LEU A 571 -9.03 -21.23 44.77
C LEU A 571 -9.06 -19.96 43.91
N ALA A 572 -9.20 -20.22 42.60
CA ALA A 572 -9.36 -19.27 41.50
C ALA A 572 -10.28 -18.10 41.84
N GLY A 573 -9.67 -16.93 42.03
CA GLY A 573 -10.36 -15.63 42.00
C GLY A 573 -10.42 -15.12 40.56
N HIS A 574 -11.56 -14.52 40.22
CA HIS A 574 -11.91 -13.96 38.92
C HIS A 574 -10.73 -13.25 38.21
N PRO A 575 -10.46 -13.56 36.93
CA PRO A 575 -9.44 -12.85 36.17
C PRO A 575 -9.87 -11.40 35.96
N LYS A 576 -8.94 -10.50 36.24
CA LYS A 576 -9.02 -9.05 35.97
C LYS A 576 -9.56 -8.81 34.55
N LEU A 577 -10.67 -8.08 34.44
CA LEU A 577 -11.20 -7.59 33.16
C LEU A 577 -10.13 -6.71 32.50
N ARG A 578 -9.44 -7.30 31.53
CA ARG A 578 -8.68 -6.56 30.53
C ARG A 578 -9.68 -5.76 29.71
N ASP A 579 -9.33 -4.51 29.47
CA ASP A 579 -9.89 -3.59 28.47
C ASP A 579 -10.19 -4.33 27.15
N THR A 580 -11.40 -4.90 27.00
CA THR A 580 -11.73 -5.84 25.92
C THR A 580 -12.98 -5.40 25.18
N LYS A 581 -12.81 -5.12 23.88
CA LYS A 581 -13.89 -4.81 22.94
C LYS A 581 -14.92 -5.95 22.94
N PRO A 582 -16.24 -5.64 22.93
CA PRO A 582 -17.28 -6.67 22.87
C PRO A 582 -17.13 -7.53 21.61
N ARG A 583 -17.38 -8.83 21.75
CA ARG A 583 -17.25 -9.82 20.67
C ARG A 583 -18.59 -10.44 20.31
N LEU A 584 -18.84 -10.54 19.01
CA LEU A 584 -19.97 -11.19 18.38
C LEU A 584 -19.48 -12.47 17.68
N LEU A 585 -19.89 -13.64 18.16
CA LEU A 585 -19.48 -14.91 17.53
C LEU A 585 -20.59 -15.44 16.62
N LEU A 586 -20.24 -15.74 15.37
CA LEU A 586 -21.11 -16.41 14.40
C LEU A 586 -20.77 -17.90 14.36
N MET A 587 -21.67 -18.73 14.88
CA MET A 587 -21.50 -20.19 14.98
C MET A 587 -22.67 -20.94 14.35
N GLY A 588 -22.47 -22.21 14.00
CA GLY A 588 -23.49 -23.04 13.35
C GLY A 588 -22.91 -24.01 12.32
N LEU A 589 -23.76 -24.88 11.78
CA LEU A 589 -23.35 -25.95 10.86
C LEU A 589 -22.73 -25.42 9.55
N ARG A 590 -21.97 -26.29 8.86
CA ARG A 590 -21.42 -25.95 7.54
C ARG A 590 -22.57 -25.56 6.59
N ARG A 591 -22.34 -24.54 5.74
CA ARG A 591 -23.29 -24.02 4.74
C ARG A 591 -24.56 -23.36 5.30
N SER A 592 -24.67 -23.14 6.62
CA SER A 592 -25.81 -22.45 7.22
C SER A 592 -25.92 -20.95 6.86
N GLY A 593 -24.89 -20.34 6.26
CA GLY A 593 -24.92 -18.94 5.78
C GLY A 593 -24.15 -17.91 6.62
N LYS A 594 -23.46 -18.32 7.70
CA LYS A 594 -22.67 -17.43 8.61
C LYS A 594 -21.78 -16.42 7.89
N SER A 595 -20.93 -16.89 6.98
CA SER A 595 -19.97 -16.03 6.26
C SER A 595 -20.70 -15.08 5.31
N SER A 596 -21.75 -15.55 4.63
CA SER A 596 -22.63 -14.71 3.81
C SER A 596 -23.28 -13.60 4.62
N ILE A 597 -23.78 -13.92 5.82
CA ILE A 597 -24.34 -12.96 6.76
C ILE A 597 -23.30 -11.89 7.14
N SER A 598 -22.08 -12.31 7.52
CA SER A 598 -21.00 -11.37 7.89
C SER A 598 -20.60 -10.45 6.74
N SER A 599 -20.47 -11.00 5.53
CA SER A 599 -20.08 -10.23 4.35
C SER A 599 -21.18 -9.25 3.89
N VAL A 600 -22.46 -9.64 3.94
CA VAL A 600 -23.56 -8.76 3.55
C VAL A 600 -23.73 -7.61 4.55
N VAL A 601 -23.73 -7.91 5.85
CA VAL A 601 -24.04 -6.91 6.89
C VAL A 601 -22.87 -5.98 7.16
N PHE A 602 -21.65 -6.50 7.25
CA PHE A 602 -20.49 -5.71 7.69
C PHE A 602 -19.54 -5.29 6.57
N HIS A 603 -19.59 -5.95 5.41
CA HIS A 603 -18.71 -5.65 4.27
C HIS A 603 -19.46 -5.11 3.04
N LYS A 604 -20.77 -4.88 3.15
CA LYS A 604 -21.65 -4.41 2.06
C LYS A 604 -21.57 -5.26 0.79
N MET A 605 -21.29 -6.56 0.93
CA MET A 605 -21.28 -7.48 -0.22
C MET A 605 -22.72 -7.68 -0.72
N PRO A 606 -23.00 -7.55 -2.02
CA PRO A 606 -24.32 -7.85 -2.57
C PRO A 606 -24.72 -9.31 -2.30
N PRO A 607 -25.98 -9.60 -1.88
CA PRO A 607 -26.42 -10.96 -1.58
C PRO A 607 -26.21 -11.95 -2.73
N THR A 608 -26.30 -11.50 -3.98
CA THR A 608 -26.07 -12.32 -5.19
C THR A 608 -24.63 -12.80 -5.33
N GLU A 609 -23.65 -12.06 -4.81
CA GLU A 609 -22.23 -12.41 -4.88
C GLU A 609 -21.84 -13.43 -3.81
N THR A 610 -22.65 -13.56 -2.76
CA THR A 610 -22.38 -14.50 -1.66
C THR A 610 -22.33 -15.97 -2.10
N LEU A 611 -22.90 -16.29 -3.27
CA LEU A 611 -22.81 -17.61 -3.90
C LEU A 611 -21.37 -18.03 -4.23
N PHE A 612 -20.46 -17.07 -4.40
CA PHE A 612 -19.06 -17.30 -4.72
C PHE A 612 -18.16 -17.36 -3.48
N LEU A 613 -18.73 -17.22 -2.28
CA LEU A 613 -17.97 -17.35 -1.03
C LEU A 613 -17.46 -18.78 -0.85
N GLU A 614 -16.16 -18.91 -0.63
CA GLU A 614 -15.53 -20.19 -0.33
C GLU A 614 -15.92 -20.69 1.08
N SER A 615 -15.80 -22.00 1.32
CA SER A 615 -16.06 -22.55 2.66
C SER A 615 -15.01 -22.08 3.67
N THR A 616 -15.45 -21.43 4.76
CA THR A 616 -14.59 -21.06 5.89
C THR A 616 -13.90 -22.27 6.51
N THR A 617 -12.56 -22.28 6.48
CA THR A 617 -11.71 -23.37 7.02
C THR A 617 -11.01 -23.01 8.34
N ARG A 618 -10.98 -21.72 8.71
CA ARG A 618 -10.35 -21.18 9.92
C ARG A 618 -11.23 -20.06 10.50
N ILE A 619 -11.08 -19.78 11.80
CA ILE A 619 -11.80 -18.68 12.45
C ILE A 619 -11.33 -17.36 11.83
N GLN A 620 -12.27 -16.63 11.22
CA GLN A 620 -12.01 -15.28 10.69
C GLN A 620 -12.38 -14.27 11.78
N LYS A 621 -11.56 -13.23 11.98
CA LYS A 621 -11.75 -12.22 13.03
C LYS A 621 -11.74 -10.85 12.39
N ASP A 622 -12.90 -10.21 12.37
CA ASP A 622 -13.10 -8.89 11.76
C ASP A 622 -13.34 -7.85 12.86
N SER A 623 -12.65 -6.71 12.79
CA SER A 623 -12.85 -5.59 13.72
C SER A 623 -13.74 -4.55 13.04
N ILE A 624 -14.91 -4.29 13.60
CA ILE A 624 -15.87 -3.33 13.07
C ILE A 624 -15.74 -2.02 13.83
N HIS A 625 -15.38 -0.97 13.09
CA HIS A 625 -15.30 0.40 13.60
C HIS A 625 -16.63 1.09 13.42
N SER A 626 -17.41 1.16 14.49
CA SER A 626 -18.74 1.79 14.53
C SER A 626 -18.80 2.74 15.75
N PHE A 627 -20.01 3.17 16.15
CA PHE A 627 -20.23 3.94 17.38
C PHE A 627 -19.72 3.20 18.63
N MET A 628 -19.69 1.87 18.56
CA MET A 628 -19.06 0.97 19.50
C MET A 628 -18.11 0.08 18.70
N ASP A 629 -16.84 0.04 19.08
CA ASP A 629 -15.85 -0.84 18.47
C ASP A 629 -16.12 -2.29 18.95
N PHE A 630 -16.54 -3.18 18.05
CA PHE A 630 -16.76 -4.60 18.36
C PHE A 630 -16.04 -5.51 17.36
N GLN A 631 -15.84 -6.78 17.75
CA GLN A 631 -15.25 -7.79 16.87
C GLN A 631 -16.29 -8.83 16.45
N VAL A 632 -16.29 -9.21 15.18
CA VAL A 632 -17.11 -10.29 14.62
C VAL A 632 -16.21 -11.47 14.30
N TRP A 633 -16.53 -12.65 14.84
CA TRP A 633 -15.75 -13.87 14.61
C TRP A 633 -16.60 -14.90 13.86
N ASP A 634 -16.19 -15.28 12.64
CA ASP A 634 -16.85 -16.32 11.84
C ASP A 634 -16.19 -17.69 12.07
N PHE A 635 -16.97 -18.66 12.54
CA PHE A 635 -16.48 -20.00 12.86
C PHE A 635 -16.72 -21.01 11.72
N PRO A 636 -15.71 -21.88 11.43
CA PRO A 636 -15.88 -22.98 10.49
C PRO A 636 -16.87 -24.02 11.03
N GLY A 637 -17.88 -24.38 10.23
CA GLY A 637 -18.98 -25.27 10.65
C GLY A 637 -18.63 -26.76 10.79
N GLN A 638 -17.37 -27.15 10.55
CA GLN A 638 -16.87 -28.54 10.69
C GLN A 638 -16.13 -28.77 12.01
N LEU A 639 -15.93 -27.71 12.79
CA LEU A 639 -15.00 -27.70 13.90
C LEU A 639 -15.76 -28.01 15.19
N GLU A 640 -15.28 -28.98 15.97
CA GLU A 640 -15.81 -29.25 17.31
C GLU A 640 -15.15 -28.31 18.32
N TYR A 641 -15.79 -27.16 18.54
CA TYR A 641 -15.26 -26.05 19.36
C TYR A 641 -15.12 -26.38 20.85
N LEU A 642 -15.69 -27.51 21.28
CA LEU A 642 -15.66 -28.00 22.66
C LEU A 642 -14.48 -28.96 22.92
N GLU A 643 -13.58 -29.14 21.95
CA GLU A 643 -12.37 -29.92 22.16
C GLU A 643 -11.38 -29.19 23.09
N PRO A 644 -10.65 -29.92 23.96
CA PRO A 644 -9.66 -29.34 24.89
C PRO A 644 -8.48 -28.62 24.19
N SER A 645 -8.37 -28.75 22.87
CA SER A 645 -7.35 -28.09 22.04
C SER A 645 -7.63 -26.58 21.87
N PHE A 646 -8.86 -26.13 22.15
CA PHE A 646 -9.25 -24.72 22.07
C PHE A 646 -9.22 -24.06 23.45
N ASP A 647 -8.68 -22.85 23.50
CA ASP A 647 -8.74 -22.01 24.69
C ASP A 647 -10.12 -21.36 24.79
N LEU A 648 -11.02 -22.04 25.53
CA LEU A 648 -12.38 -21.57 25.78
C LEU A 648 -12.41 -20.23 26.51
N GLU A 649 -11.36 -19.90 27.29
CA GLU A 649 -11.26 -18.61 27.99
C GLU A 649 -10.92 -17.48 27.02
N ASP A 650 -10.07 -17.73 26.01
CA ASP A 650 -9.85 -16.76 24.92
C ASP A 650 -11.09 -16.60 24.03
N ILE A 651 -11.88 -17.65 23.82
CA ILE A 651 -13.07 -17.59 22.95
C ILE A 651 -14.25 -16.92 23.65
N PHE A 652 -14.60 -17.37 24.88
CA PHE A 652 -15.82 -16.97 25.59
C PHE A 652 -15.58 -15.92 26.69
N GLY A 653 -14.34 -15.65 27.11
CA GLY A 653 -14.04 -14.83 28.29
C GLY A 653 -14.30 -13.32 28.17
N SER A 654 -14.47 -12.78 26.96
CA SER A 654 -14.79 -11.35 26.70
C SER A 654 -15.97 -11.18 25.75
N LEU A 655 -16.87 -12.16 25.74
CA LEU A 655 -17.90 -12.29 24.73
C LEU A 655 -19.14 -11.47 25.08
N GLY A 656 -19.67 -10.75 24.09
CA GLY A 656 -20.90 -9.97 24.22
C GLY A 656 -22.14 -10.75 23.81
N ALA A 657 -22.13 -11.38 22.63
CA ALA A 657 -23.24 -12.20 22.14
C ALA A 657 -22.78 -13.37 21.25
N LEU A 658 -23.45 -14.52 21.43
CA LEU A 658 -23.31 -15.73 20.62
C LEU A 658 -24.49 -15.81 19.66
N VAL A 659 -24.23 -15.73 18.36
CA VAL A 659 -25.23 -15.87 17.30
C VAL A 659 -25.10 -17.24 16.66
N TRP A 660 -26.10 -18.10 16.84
CA TRP A 660 -26.17 -19.43 16.23
C TRP A 660 -27.07 -19.43 15.01
N VAL A 661 -26.51 -19.83 13.85
CA VAL A 661 -27.21 -19.80 12.56
C VAL A 661 -27.68 -21.21 12.18
N ILE A 662 -29.01 -21.39 12.14
CA ILE A 662 -29.72 -22.60 11.71
C ILE A 662 -30.25 -22.39 10.30
N ASP A 663 -29.99 -23.31 9.38
CA ASP A 663 -30.58 -23.28 8.04
C ASP A 663 -32.00 -23.84 8.09
N ALA A 664 -33.01 -23.02 7.77
CA ALA A 664 -34.41 -23.41 7.80
C ALA A 664 -34.84 -24.25 6.58
N GLN A 665 -34.01 -24.31 5.53
CA GLN A 665 -34.29 -25.08 4.31
C GLN A 665 -33.70 -26.50 4.33
N ASP A 666 -32.80 -26.78 5.28
CA ASP A 666 -32.13 -28.08 5.44
C ASP A 666 -32.60 -28.80 6.73
N ASP A 667 -32.15 -30.04 6.94
CA ASP A 667 -32.42 -30.77 8.18
C ASP A 667 -31.69 -30.12 9.38
N TYR A 668 -32.46 -29.47 10.24
CA TYR A 668 -31.97 -28.71 11.38
C TYR A 668 -31.76 -29.55 12.65
N LEU A 669 -32.07 -30.86 12.66
CA LEU A 669 -31.97 -31.69 13.86
C LEU A 669 -30.54 -31.77 14.44
N ASP A 670 -29.52 -31.97 13.62
CA ASP A 670 -28.11 -31.96 14.07
C ASP A 670 -27.70 -30.55 14.55
N SER A 671 -28.24 -29.49 13.94
CA SER A 671 -27.95 -28.12 14.35
C SER A 671 -28.51 -27.82 15.74
N VAL A 672 -29.76 -28.23 16.00
CA VAL A 672 -30.44 -28.07 17.28
C VAL A 672 -29.71 -28.87 18.37
N ALA A 673 -29.36 -30.13 18.11
CA ALA A 673 -28.63 -30.94 19.08
C ALA A 673 -27.26 -30.34 19.46
N ARG A 674 -26.52 -29.81 18.48
CA ARG A 674 -25.25 -29.11 18.74
C ARG A 674 -25.44 -27.80 19.47
N LEU A 675 -26.46 -27.02 19.11
CA LEU A 675 -26.82 -25.78 19.79
C LEU A 675 -27.09 -26.06 21.27
N ASN A 676 -27.94 -27.04 21.60
CA ASN A 676 -28.26 -27.38 22.99
C ASN A 676 -27.01 -27.78 23.77
N ARG A 677 -26.10 -28.58 23.18
CA ARG A 677 -24.81 -28.90 23.80
C ARG A 677 -23.95 -27.65 24.07
N THR A 678 -23.91 -26.72 23.11
CA THR A 678 -23.18 -25.46 23.26
C THR A 678 -23.82 -24.57 24.34
N ILE A 679 -25.15 -24.43 24.36
CA ILE A 679 -25.88 -23.67 25.37
C ILE A 679 -25.58 -24.21 26.76
N LEU A 680 -25.68 -25.52 26.97
CA LEU A 680 -25.40 -26.14 28.27
C LEU A 680 -23.97 -25.87 28.74
N THR A 681 -23.00 -25.91 27.82
CA THR A 681 -21.60 -25.63 28.16
C THR A 681 -21.39 -24.13 28.47
N VAL A 682 -21.91 -23.24 27.64
CA VAL A 682 -21.76 -21.79 27.80
C VAL A 682 -22.47 -21.31 29.06
N GLN A 683 -23.69 -21.77 29.33
CA GLN A 683 -24.44 -21.41 30.54
C GLN A 683 -23.77 -21.91 31.82
N GLN A 684 -23.06 -23.05 31.77
CA GLN A 684 -22.36 -23.60 32.94
C GLN A 684 -21.11 -22.77 33.32
N TYR A 685 -20.37 -22.24 32.34
CA TYR A 685 -19.08 -21.58 32.56
C TYR A 685 -19.11 -20.05 32.36
N TYR A 686 -20.06 -19.53 31.56
CA TYR A 686 -20.16 -18.13 31.13
C TYR A 686 -21.62 -17.64 31.07
N PRO A 687 -22.29 -17.43 32.22
CA PRO A 687 -23.73 -17.13 32.28
C PRO A 687 -24.13 -15.76 31.72
N ASN A 688 -23.18 -14.83 31.54
CA ASN A 688 -23.45 -13.46 31.11
C ASN A 688 -23.50 -13.28 29.59
N ILE A 689 -23.37 -14.36 28.81
CA ILE A 689 -23.40 -14.33 27.35
C ILE A 689 -24.85 -14.34 26.85
N ASN A 690 -25.19 -13.38 26.00
CA ASN A 690 -26.46 -13.38 25.28
C ASN A 690 -26.46 -14.46 24.18
N ILE A 691 -27.48 -15.31 24.15
CA ILE A 691 -27.61 -16.39 23.17
C ILE A 691 -28.74 -16.05 22.21
N GLU A 692 -28.39 -15.94 20.93
CA GLU A 692 -29.27 -15.46 19.88
C GLU A 692 -29.27 -16.50 18.74
N VAL A 693 -30.45 -16.93 18.31
CA VAL A 693 -30.63 -17.99 17.32
C VAL A 693 -31.25 -17.41 16.06
N PHE A 694 -30.51 -17.48 14.96
CA PHE A 694 -30.95 -17.04 13.65
C PHE A 694 -31.46 -18.26 12.87
N ILE A 695 -32.77 -18.34 12.70
CA ILE A 695 -33.43 -19.27 11.78
C ILE A 695 -33.32 -18.62 10.40
N HIS A 696 -32.33 -19.06 9.64
CA HIS A 696 -31.82 -18.40 8.45
C HIS A 696 -32.32 -19.04 7.16
N LYS A 697 -32.22 -18.29 6.05
CA LYS A 697 -32.71 -18.67 4.70
C LYS A 697 -34.22 -18.89 4.63
N VAL A 698 -34.99 -18.06 5.32
CA VAL A 698 -36.46 -18.16 5.31
C VAL A 698 -37.09 -17.67 4.00
N ASP A 699 -36.32 -17.02 3.14
CA ASP A 699 -36.71 -16.48 1.82
C ASP A 699 -37.33 -17.53 0.90
N GLY A 700 -36.87 -18.78 0.95
CA GLY A 700 -37.39 -19.89 0.15
C GLY A 700 -38.65 -20.57 0.70
N LEU A 701 -39.17 -20.15 1.86
CA LEU A 701 -40.27 -20.80 2.57
C LEU A 701 -41.57 -20.00 2.44
N SER A 702 -42.72 -20.69 2.36
CA SER A 702 -44.05 -20.08 2.48
C SER A 702 -44.34 -19.63 3.91
N ASP A 703 -45.18 -18.60 4.10
CA ASP A 703 -45.47 -18.03 5.43
C ASP A 703 -46.04 -19.05 6.46
N GLU A 704 -46.86 -20.00 6.01
CA GLU A 704 -47.35 -21.10 6.85
C GLU A 704 -46.18 -21.97 7.34
N TYR A 705 -45.35 -22.44 6.40
CA TYR A 705 -44.18 -23.25 6.71
C TYR A 705 -43.14 -22.51 7.57
N ARG A 706 -42.94 -21.20 7.35
CA ARG A 706 -42.07 -20.37 8.22
C ARG A 706 -42.53 -20.40 9.67
N THR A 707 -43.84 -20.26 9.89
CA THR A 707 -44.44 -20.27 11.24
C THR A 707 -44.32 -21.64 11.88
N ASP A 708 -44.58 -22.71 11.13
CA ASP A 708 -44.48 -24.08 11.61
C ASP A 708 -43.02 -24.45 11.95
N THR A 709 -42.07 -24.16 11.06
CA THR A 709 -40.63 -24.38 11.30
C THR A 709 -40.13 -23.59 12.49
N PHE A 710 -40.57 -22.33 12.64
CA PHE A 710 -40.23 -21.51 13.80
C PHE A 710 -40.72 -22.16 15.10
N GLN A 711 -42.00 -22.57 15.16
CA GLN A 711 -42.57 -23.21 16.35
C GLN A 711 -41.89 -24.54 16.67
N ASP A 712 -41.62 -25.37 15.67
CA ASP A 712 -40.96 -26.67 15.87
C ASP A 712 -39.51 -26.51 16.38
N ILE A 713 -38.72 -25.60 15.80
CA ILE A 713 -37.35 -25.33 16.28
C ILE A 713 -37.36 -24.80 17.71
N VAL A 714 -38.21 -23.83 18.01
CA VAL A 714 -38.32 -23.23 19.36
C VAL A 714 -38.75 -24.30 20.37
N GLN A 715 -39.77 -25.10 20.05
CA GLN A 715 -40.25 -26.15 20.93
C GLN A 715 -39.16 -27.19 21.21
N ARG A 716 -38.42 -27.66 20.20
CA ARG A 716 -37.35 -28.65 20.38
C ARG A 716 -36.21 -28.14 21.25
N ILE A 717 -35.76 -26.90 21.03
CA ILE A 717 -34.71 -26.28 21.83
C ILE A 717 -35.19 -26.14 23.27
N SER A 718 -36.40 -25.65 23.50
CA SER A 718 -36.98 -25.52 24.83
C SER A 718 -37.17 -26.86 25.55
N ASP A 719 -37.68 -27.89 24.87
CA ASP A 719 -37.91 -29.22 25.46
C ASP A 719 -36.57 -29.87 25.88
N GLU A 720 -35.54 -29.85 25.03
CA GLU A 720 -34.22 -30.41 25.36
C GLU A 720 -33.51 -29.65 26.49
N LEU A 721 -33.63 -28.32 26.53
CA LEU A 721 -33.08 -27.53 27.63
C LEU A 721 -33.83 -27.77 28.95
N SER A 722 -35.16 -27.93 28.88
CA SER A 722 -35.99 -28.29 30.04
C SER A 722 -35.63 -29.66 30.59
N ASP A 723 -35.43 -30.66 29.73
CA ASP A 723 -34.99 -32.01 30.11
C ASP A 723 -33.60 -32.00 30.79
N ALA A 724 -32.73 -31.06 30.41
CA ALA A 724 -31.43 -30.83 31.03
C ALA A 724 -31.49 -29.98 32.33
N GLY A 725 -32.68 -29.53 32.75
CA GLY A 725 -32.90 -28.77 33.99
C GLY A 725 -32.87 -27.25 33.84
N TYR A 726 -32.92 -26.71 32.63
CA TYR A 726 -32.94 -25.27 32.33
C TYR A 726 -34.31 -24.84 31.79
N GLU A 727 -35.27 -24.61 32.67
CA GLU A 727 -36.67 -24.28 32.29
C GLU A 727 -36.86 -22.85 31.73
N ASN A 728 -35.87 -21.95 31.85
CA ASN A 728 -35.97 -20.56 31.38
C ASN A 728 -34.61 -20.03 30.85
N ALA A 729 -34.01 -20.71 29.88
CA ALA A 729 -32.77 -20.20 29.26
C ALA A 729 -33.05 -18.90 28.46
N PRO A 730 -32.22 -17.85 28.59
CA PRO A 730 -32.41 -16.56 27.91
C PRO A 730 -31.99 -16.63 26.43
N VAL A 731 -32.69 -17.46 25.65
CA VAL A 731 -32.46 -17.66 24.22
C VAL A 731 -33.48 -16.85 23.43
N HIS A 732 -33.01 -16.07 22.47
CA HIS A 732 -33.86 -15.27 21.59
C HIS A 732 -33.81 -15.77 20.15
N TYR A 733 -34.93 -15.74 19.46
CA TYR A 733 -35.08 -16.34 18.13
C TYR A 733 -35.45 -15.28 17.09
N TYR A 734 -34.81 -15.34 15.92
CA TYR A 734 -35.05 -14.43 14.80
C TYR A 734 -35.19 -15.21 13.50
N LEU A 735 -36.15 -14.82 12.68
CA LEU A 735 -36.26 -15.27 11.29
C LEU A 735 -35.43 -14.32 10.43
N THR A 736 -34.48 -14.84 9.67
CA THR A 736 -33.53 -14.01 8.92
C THR A 736 -33.30 -14.49 7.49
N SER A 737 -33.05 -13.55 6.60
CA SER A 737 -32.62 -13.74 5.22
C SER A 737 -31.63 -12.65 4.84
N ILE A 738 -30.66 -12.97 3.97
CA ILE A 738 -29.74 -11.98 3.39
C ILE A 738 -30.34 -11.24 2.18
N TYR A 739 -31.46 -11.72 1.64
CA TYR A 739 -32.12 -11.12 0.48
C TYR A 739 -33.16 -10.05 0.86
N ASP A 740 -33.44 -9.91 2.15
CA ASP A 740 -34.29 -8.87 2.71
C ASP A 740 -33.60 -8.21 3.91
N TYR A 741 -34.28 -7.26 4.54
CA TYR A 741 -33.73 -6.47 5.64
C TYR A 741 -33.82 -7.16 7.01
N SER A 742 -34.36 -8.37 7.11
CA SER A 742 -34.60 -9.07 8.38
C SER A 742 -33.29 -9.40 9.12
N VAL A 743 -32.20 -9.69 8.40
CA VAL A 743 -30.90 -9.94 9.02
C VAL A 743 -30.32 -8.69 9.70
N PHE A 744 -30.54 -7.51 9.10
CA PHE A 744 -30.11 -6.24 9.69
C PHE A 744 -30.95 -5.90 10.93
N GLU A 745 -32.27 -6.13 10.86
CA GLU A 745 -33.17 -5.98 12.02
C GLU A 745 -32.78 -6.90 13.18
N ALA A 746 -32.45 -8.16 12.87
CA ALA A 746 -32.01 -9.12 13.88
C ALA A 746 -30.69 -8.66 14.54
N PHE A 747 -29.69 -8.25 13.75
CA PHE A 747 -28.46 -7.71 14.34
C PHE A 747 -28.66 -6.43 15.13
N SER A 748 -29.58 -5.56 14.73
CA SER A 748 -29.95 -4.38 15.52
C SER A 748 -30.41 -4.74 16.92
N LYS A 749 -31.26 -5.75 17.05
CA LYS A 749 -31.71 -6.25 18.35
C LYS A 749 -30.58 -6.93 19.14
N VAL A 750 -29.66 -7.62 18.47
CA VAL A 750 -28.50 -8.23 19.12
C VAL A 750 -27.54 -7.16 19.67
N ILE A 751 -27.17 -6.19 18.84
CA ILE A 751 -26.25 -5.10 19.22
C ILE A 751 -26.86 -4.22 20.30
N GLN A 752 -28.18 -3.95 20.26
CA GLN A 752 -28.90 -3.23 21.31
C GLN A 752 -28.69 -3.80 22.70
N LYS A 753 -28.71 -5.14 22.84
CA LYS A 753 -28.46 -5.81 24.13
C LYS A 753 -27.03 -5.66 24.63
N LEU A 754 -26.09 -5.29 23.76
CA LEU A 754 -24.69 -5.03 24.12
C LEU A 754 -24.47 -3.60 24.59
N ILE A 755 -25.46 -2.71 24.46
CA ILE A 755 -25.34 -1.28 24.80
C ILE A 755 -25.81 -1.07 26.24
N PRO A 756 -24.93 -0.69 27.18
CA PRO A 756 -25.28 -0.60 28.61
C PRO A 756 -26.38 0.43 28.94
N GLN A 757 -26.56 1.46 28.10
CA GLN A 757 -27.46 2.60 28.36
C GLN A 757 -28.63 2.69 27.36
N LEU A 758 -29.00 1.57 26.74
CA LEU A 758 -30.08 1.53 25.73
C LEU A 758 -31.38 2.17 26.22
N SER A 759 -31.80 1.90 27.46
CA SER A 759 -33.06 2.44 28.01
C SER A 759 -33.10 3.98 28.03
N THR A 760 -31.95 4.62 28.23
CA THR A 760 -31.85 6.09 28.20
C THR A 760 -32.00 6.60 26.78
N LEU A 761 -31.37 5.93 25.80
CA LEU A 761 -31.49 6.27 24.38
C LEU A 761 -32.93 6.13 23.88
N GLU A 762 -33.59 5.01 24.20
CA GLU A 762 -35.00 4.79 23.85
C GLU A 762 -35.90 5.88 24.46
N ASN A 763 -35.67 6.25 25.72
CA ASN A 763 -36.44 7.33 26.37
C ASN A 763 -36.24 8.68 25.69
N LEU A 764 -35.01 9.03 25.29
CA LEU A 764 -34.74 10.27 24.56
C LEU A 764 -35.42 10.25 23.18
N ILE A 765 -35.36 9.14 22.45
CA ILE A 765 -36.03 9.00 21.15
C ILE A 765 -37.55 9.11 21.34
N ASN A 766 -38.13 8.49 22.35
CA ASN A 766 -39.56 8.60 22.65
C ASN A 766 -39.98 10.05 22.94
N ILE A 767 -39.16 10.82 23.67
CA ILE A 767 -39.42 12.25 23.92
C ILE A 767 -39.40 13.04 22.60
N LEU A 768 -38.39 12.80 21.76
CA LEU A 768 -38.24 13.46 20.47
C LEU A 768 -39.44 13.17 19.57
N VAL A 769 -39.78 11.89 19.42
CA VAL A 769 -40.90 11.38 18.65
C VAL A 769 -42.21 12.06 19.03
N ASN A 770 -42.52 12.09 20.33
CA ASN A 770 -43.79 12.61 20.82
C ASN A 770 -43.90 14.13 20.63
N ASN A 771 -42.78 14.85 20.76
CA ASN A 771 -42.75 16.31 20.59
C ASN A 771 -42.71 16.75 19.12
N CYS A 772 -42.15 15.94 18.22
CA CYS A 772 -42.06 16.25 16.80
C CYS A 772 -43.21 15.68 15.97
N GLY A 773 -44.02 14.76 16.53
CA GLY A 773 -45.09 14.09 15.82
C GLY A 773 -44.58 13.07 14.78
N PHE A 774 -43.43 12.46 15.05
CA PHE A 774 -42.86 11.41 14.20
C PHE A 774 -43.66 10.12 14.35
N GLU A 775 -43.89 9.41 13.27
CA GLU A 775 -44.55 8.09 13.28
C GLU A 775 -43.58 6.96 13.63
N LYS A 776 -42.33 7.07 13.20
CA LYS A 776 -41.27 6.12 13.54
C LYS A 776 -39.91 6.80 13.45
N THR A 777 -39.00 6.44 14.35
CA THR A 777 -37.65 7.00 14.35
C THR A 777 -36.63 5.91 14.63
N TYR A 778 -35.55 5.92 13.86
CA TYR A 778 -34.42 5.02 13.98
C TYR A 778 -33.13 5.83 14.10
N LEU A 779 -32.26 5.42 15.00
CA LEU A 779 -30.88 5.90 15.08
C LEU A 779 -29.97 4.84 14.45
N PHE A 780 -29.54 5.09 13.22
CA PHE A 780 -28.76 4.17 12.39
C PHE A 780 -27.27 4.41 12.49
N ASP A 781 -26.48 3.34 12.49
CA ASP A 781 -25.10 3.39 12.03
C ASP A 781 -25.07 3.45 10.49
N VAL A 782 -24.45 4.49 9.93
CA VAL A 782 -24.45 4.80 8.50
C VAL A 782 -23.79 3.70 7.66
N LEU A 783 -22.75 3.06 8.20
CA LEU A 783 -21.96 2.06 7.46
C LEU A 783 -22.62 0.68 7.47
N SER A 784 -23.05 0.20 8.64
CA SER A 784 -23.61 -1.16 8.79
C SER A 784 -25.11 -1.24 8.53
N LYS A 785 -25.82 -0.10 8.45
CA LYS A 785 -27.28 -0.02 8.39
C LYS A 785 -28.00 -0.61 9.61
N ILE A 786 -27.26 -0.91 10.67
CA ILE A 786 -27.83 -1.41 11.93
C ILE A 786 -28.39 -0.22 12.70
N TYR A 787 -29.67 -0.26 13.06
CA TYR A 787 -30.23 0.68 14.01
C TYR A 787 -29.88 0.31 15.45
N ILE A 788 -29.44 1.29 16.21
CA ILE A 788 -28.83 1.15 17.53
C ILE A 788 -29.85 1.41 18.61
N ALA A 789 -30.79 2.29 18.32
CA ALA A 789 -31.95 2.55 19.16
C ALA A 789 -33.11 2.95 18.25
N SER A 790 -34.32 2.66 18.69
CA SER A 790 -35.56 3.10 18.07
C SER A 790 -36.55 3.49 19.15
N ASP A 791 -37.65 4.11 18.77
CA ASP A 791 -38.75 4.37 19.67
C ASP A 791 -39.48 3.06 20.04
N THR A 792 -40.26 3.13 21.13
CA THR A 792 -40.94 1.97 21.73
C THR A 792 -42.10 1.40 20.90
N ARG A 793 -42.50 2.04 19.79
CA ARG A 793 -43.51 1.47 18.90
C ARG A 793 -42.93 0.25 18.16
N PRO A 794 -43.74 -0.76 17.83
CA PRO A 794 -43.28 -1.91 17.07
C PRO A 794 -42.54 -1.50 15.80
N VAL A 795 -41.48 -2.25 15.45
CA VAL A 795 -40.73 -2.03 14.22
C VAL A 795 -41.60 -2.45 13.04
N ASP A 796 -41.74 -1.54 12.08
CA ASP A 796 -42.36 -1.81 10.78
C ASP A 796 -41.22 -2.03 9.77
N MET A 797 -41.14 -3.25 9.22
CA MET A 797 -40.10 -3.62 8.27
C MET A 797 -40.14 -2.78 7.00
N SER A 798 -41.33 -2.38 6.54
CA SER A 798 -41.46 -1.53 5.35
C SER A 798 -40.91 -0.13 5.60
N CYS A 799 -41.10 0.38 6.82
CA CYS A 799 -40.52 1.66 7.25
C CYS A 799 -39.00 1.55 7.41
N TYR A 800 -38.50 0.43 7.93
CA TYR A 800 -37.07 0.20 8.11
C TYR A 800 -36.33 0.13 6.77
N GLU A 801 -36.83 -0.65 5.82
CA GLU A 801 -36.30 -0.77 4.45
C GLU A 801 -36.23 0.61 3.78
N MET A 802 -37.33 1.36 3.80
CA MET A 802 -37.40 2.70 3.25
C MET A 802 -36.37 3.66 3.88
N CYS A 803 -36.20 3.61 5.20
CA CYS A 803 -35.21 4.42 5.89
C CYS A 803 -33.78 4.00 5.55
N SER A 804 -33.50 2.71 5.45
CA SER A 804 -32.18 2.17 5.12
C SER A 804 -31.74 2.60 3.71
N ASP A 805 -32.61 2.40 2.71
CA ASP A 805 -32.35 2.77 1.32
C ASP A 805 -32.14 4.28 1.17
N TYR A 806 -32.89 5.07 1.94
CA TYR A 806 -32.74 6.51 1.91
C TYR A 806 -31.37 6.98 2.39
N ILE A 807 -30.73 6.28 3.32
CA ILE A 807 -29.35 6.57 3.73
C ILE A 807 -28.39 6.36 2.54
N ASP A 808 -28.54 5.28 1.77
CA ASP A 808 -27.68 5.03 0.60
C ASP A 808 -27.86 6.10 -0.48
N VAL A 809 -29.10 6.51 -0.76
CA VAL A 809 -29.37 7.62 -1.70
C VAL A 809 -28.64 8.90 -1.28
N ILE A 810 -28.65 9.25 0.01
CA ILE A 810 -27.98 10.46 0.50
C ILE A 810 -26.47 10.32 0.44
N VAL A 811 -25.91 9.15 0.78
CA VAL A 811 -24.46 8.90 0.68
C VAL A 811 -24.01 8.99 -0.78
N ASP A 812 -24.68 8.30 -1.70
CA ASP A 812 -24.33 8.27 -3.12
C ASP A 812 -24.42 9.66 -3.78
N ILE A 813 -25.48 10.42 -3.48
CA ILE A 813 -25.64 11.80 -3.97
C ILE A 813 -24.53 12.70 -3.43
N SER A 814 -24.17 12.52 -2.15
CA SER A 814 -23.11 13.30 -1.53
C SER A 814 -21.76 12.97 -2.18
N GLU A 815 -21.43 11.70 -2.41
CA GLU A 815 -20.19 11.33 -3.11
C GLU A 815 -20.12 11.91 -4.53
N LEU A 816 -21.23 11.92 -5.26
CA LEU A 816 -21.27 12.42 -6.64
C LEU A 816 -21.08 13.95 -6.71
N TYR A 817 -21.55 14.69 -5.71
CA TYR A 817 -21.56 16.16 -5.74
C TYR A 817 -20.65 16.84 -4.71
N SER A 818 -19.96 16.11 -3.83
CA SER A 818 -19.03 16.68 -2.84
C SER A 818 -17.60 16.83 -3.35
N TRP A 819 -17.33 16.57 -4.64
CA TRP A 819 -16.01 16.82 -5.24
C TRP A 819 -15.78 18.32 -5.51
N ASP A 820 -14.65 18.83 -5.02
CA ASP A 820 -14.19 20.20 -5.25
C ASP A 820 -13.68 20.37 -6.69
N HIS A 821 -14.60 20.76 -7.57
CA HIS A 821 -14.28 21.11 -8.94
C HIS A 821 -13.63 22.51 -9.01
N PRO A 822 -12.51 22.71 -9.72
CA PRO A 822 -11.75 23.97 -9.74
C PRO A 822 -12.55 25.22 -10.15
N ASP A 823 -13.65 25.05 -10.89
CA ASP A 823 -14.54 26.12 -11.33
C ASP A 823 -15.72 26.42 -10.38
N ARG A 824 -15.90 25.63 -9.30
CA ARG A 824 -17.08 25.71 -8.43
C ARG A 824 -16.86 26.76 -7.33
N LYS A 825 -17.65 27.83 -7.36
CA LYS A 825 -17.59 28.89 -6.34
C LYS A 825 -18.34 28.46 -5.07
N PRO A 826 -17.74 28.56 -3.87
CA PRO A 826 -18.43 28.25 -2.62
C PRO A 826 -19.63 29.17 -2.41
N LYS A 827 -20.80 28.58 -2.10
CA LYS A 827 -22.05 29.30 -1.84
C LYS A 827 -22.19 29.57 -0.33
N GLY A 828 -21.50 30.60 0.17
CA GLY A 828 -21.68 31.15 1.52
C GLY A 828 -21.45 30.17 2.67
N ASP A 829 -21.90 30.56 3.87
CA ASP A 829 -21.88 29.70 5.05
C ASP A 829 -22.93 28.61 4.90
N GLN A 830 -22.46 27.37 4.80
CA GLN A 830 -23.33 26.20 4.79
C GLN A 830 -23.47 25.70 6.23
N MET A 831 -24.57 24.98 6.51
CA MET A 831 -24.61 24.12 7.70
C MET A 831 -23.44 23.12 7.63
N ARG A 832 -23.15 22.37 8.68
CA ARG A 832 -22.08 21.37 8.59
C ARG A 832 -22.66 19.94 8.57
N GLU A 833 -23.79 19.69 9.23
CA GLU A 833 -24.41 18.37 9.38
C GLU A 833 -25.41 18.14 8.24
N ALA A 834 -25.42 16.98 7.54
CA ALA A 834 -26.54 16.84 6.60
C ALA A 834 -27.85 16.80 7.33
N GLU A 835 -28.71 17.50 6.65
CA GLU A 835 -30.12 17.40 6.77
C GLU A 835 -30.69 17.11 5.38
N SER A 836 -31.58 16.13 5.30
CA SER A 836 -32.32 15.87 4.08
C SER A 836 -33.77 15.54 4.37
N HIS A 837 -34.65 16.08 3.54
CA HIS A 837 -36.10 15.88 3.64
C HIS A 837 -36.63 15.44 2.28
N VAL A 838 -37.27 14.28 2.22
CA VAL A 838 -37.98 13.82 1.01
C VAL A 838 -39.47 13.69 1.30
N MET A 839 -40.29 14.22 0.40
CA MET A 839 -41.74 14.04 0.42
C MET A 839 -42.11 12.92 -0.54
N LEU A 840 -42.80 11.91 -0.03
CA LEU A 840 -43.36 10.83 -0.83
C LEU A 840 -44.72 11.23 -1.41
N HIS A 841 -45.16 10.49 -2.44
CA HIS A 841 -46.40 10.80 -3.14
C HIS A 841 -47.66 10.63 -2.26
N ASP A 842 -47.60 9.78 -1.24
CA ASP A 842 -48.68 9.56 -0.27
C ASP A 842 -48.80 10.69 0.77
N GLY A 843 -47.91 11.69 0.72
CA GLY A 843 -47.87 12.81 1.66
C GLY A 843 -46.99 12.58 2.88
N SER A 844 -46.35 11.41 3.00
CA SER A 844 -45.39 11.10 4.06
C SER A 844 -44.04 11.81 3.80
N MET A 845 -43.37 12.24 4.86
CA MET A 845 -42.02 12.83 4.81
C MET A 845 -41.01 11.91 5.49
N ILE A 846 -39.86 11.69 4.85
CA ILE A 846 -38.69 11.10 5.51
C ILE A 846 -37.71 12.22 5.84
N HIS A 847 -37.38 12.34 7.12
CA HIS A 847 -36.39 13.24 7.67
C HIS A 847 -35.12 12.45 7.99
N LEU A 848 -33.99 12.90 7.45
CA LEU A 848 -32.67 12.38 7.80
C LEU A 848 -31.83 13.52 8.34
N MET A 849 -31.22 13.29 9.50
CA MET A 849 -30.29 14.23 10.12
C MET A 849 -29.07 13.49 10.67
N GLU A 850 -27.89 13.95 10.30
CA GLU A 850 -26.62 13.48 10.87
C GLU A 850 -26.57 13.82 12.38
N MET A 851 -26.25 12.83 13.22
CA MET A 851 -26.17 13.00 14.67
C MET A 851 -24.71 13.10 15.12
N ASN A 852 -23.84 12.23 14.60
CA ASN A 852 -22.39 12.25 14.74
C ASN A 852 -21.72 11.48 13.57
N LYS A 853 -20.41 11.17 13.63
CA LYS A 853 -19.66 10.53 12.52
C LYS A 853 -20.31 9.28 11.98
N TYR A 854 -20.82 8.49 12.93
CA TYR A 854 -21.22 7.12 12.72
C TYR A 854 -22.74 7.06 12.64
N LEU A 855 -23.44 7.97 13.31
CA LEU A 855 -24.86 7.89 13.57
C LEU A 855 -25.67 8.90 12.76
N CYS A 856 -26.73 8.41 12.13
CA CYS A 856 -27.76 9.24 11.53
C CYS A 856 -29.13 8.92 12.13
N LEU A 857 -29.91 9.97 12.39
CA LEU A 857 -31.30 9.85 12.78
C LEU A 857 -32.16 9.87 11.52
N VAL A 858 -32.99 8.84 11.34
CA VAL A 858 -33.97 8.78 10.26
C VAL A 858 -35.35 8.65 10.86
N SER A 859 -36.23 9.59 10.53
CA SER A 859 -37.60 9.68 11.06
C SER A 859 -38.63 9.77 9.94
N VAL A 860 -39.74 9.06 10.10
CA VAL A 860 -40.88 9.10 9.18
C VAL A 860 -42.01 9.92 9.80
N ILE A 861 -42.58 10.83 9.02
CA ILE A 861 -43.61 11.77 9.43
C ILE A 861 -44.80 11.67 8.47
N ARG A 862 -45.93 11.14 8.95
CA ARG A 862 -47.17 11.07 8.16
C ARG A 862 -48.13 12.24 8.40
N ASN A 863 -47.95 12.98 9.50
CA ASN A 863 -48.82 14.10 9.82
C ASN A 863 -48.42 15.35 8.99
N PRO A 864 -49.28 15.85 8.08
CA PRO A 864 -48.97 17.01 7.25
C PRO A 864 -48.71 18.28 8.07
N GLU A 865 -49.42 18.47 9.19
CA GLU A 865 -49.23 19.64 10.06
C GLU A 865 -47.88 19.62 10.80
N ALA A 866 -47.32 18.44 11.02
CA ALA A 866 -45.98 18.28 11.58
C ALA A 866 -44.91 18.51 10.51
N ALA A 867 -45.12 17.96 9.31
CA ALA A 867 -44.25 18.13 8.15
C ALA A 867 -44.03 19.61 7.74
N GLU A 868 -45.02 20.48 7.96
CA GLU A 868 -44.89 21.92 7.72
C GLU A 868 -44.00 22.65 8.75
N LYS A 869 -43.79 22.06 9.93
CA LYS A 869 -43.04 22.66 11.06
C LYS A 869 -41.57 22.25 11.09
N LYS A 870 -40.93 22.19 9.92
CA LYS A 870 -39.52 21.76 9.75
C LYS A 870 -38.56 22.40 10.75
N GLY A 871 -38.57 23.74 10.85
CA GLY A 871 -37.65 24.43 11.77
C GLY A 871 -37.81 24.06 13.25
N LEU A 872 -39.00 23.64 13.70
CA LEU A 872 -39.19 23.12 15.07
C LEU A 872 -38.70 21.68 15.20
N ILE A 873 -38.89 20.87 14.15
CA ILE A 873 -38.34 19.51 14.06
C ILE A 873 -36.82 19.56 14.15
N ASP A 874 -36.17 20.39 13.32
CA ASP A 874 -34.72 20.49 13.29
C ASP A 874 -34.16 21.00 14.63
N MET A 875 -34.84 21.95 15.27
CA MET A 875 -34.48 22.42 16.61
C MET A 875 -34.56 21.30 17.66
N ASN A 876 -35.62 20.49 17.63
CA ASN A 876 -35.79 19.37 18.55
C ASN A 876 -34.77 18.25 18.28
N CYS A 877 -34.49 17.94 17.01
CA CYS A 877 -33.48 16.96 16.61
C CYS A 877 -32.08 17.39 17.04
N ARG A 878 -31.72 18.67 16.93
CA ARG A 878 -30.46 19.23 17.48
C ARG A 878 -30.40 19.14 19.01
N THR A 879 -31.53 19.38 19.68
CA THR A 879 -31.60 19.21 21.14
C THR A 879 -31.37 17.75 21.53
N PHE A 880 -31.94 16.82 20.77
CA PHE A 880 -31.71 15.39 20.94
C PHE A 880 -30.25 15.00 20.63
N GLN A 881 -29.65 15.54 19.58
CA GLN A 881 -28.24 15.33 19.24
C GLN A 881 -27.31 15.73 20.40
N ASN A 882 -27.57 16.88 21.05
CA ASN A 882 -26.84 17.30 22.23
C ASN A 882 -27.01 16.31 23.39
N ALA A 883 -28.25 15.89 23.67
CA ALA A 883 -28.51 14.90 24.71
C ALA A 883 -27.85 13.54 24.42
N LEU A 884 -27.83 13.12 23.15
CA LEU A 884 -27.18 11.89 22.69
C LEU A 884 -25.67 11.93 22.97
N ASN A 885 -25.03 13.05 22.65
CA ASN A 885 -23.61 13.26 22.92
C ASN A 885 -23.30 13.25 24.43
N GLU A 886 -24.19 13.80 25.27
CA GLU A 886 -24.08 13.72 26.74
C GLU A 886 -24.24 12.30 27.30
N VAL A 887 -25.13 11.49 26.71
CA VAL A 887 -25.30 10.09 27.12
C VAL A 887 -24.06 9.28 26.81
N PHE A 888 -23.55 9.38 25.58
CA PHE A 888 -22.33 8.69 25.21
C PHE A 888 -21.16 9.16 26.04
N SER A 889 -21.00 10.46 26.32
CA SER A 889 -19.88 10.93 27.16
C SER A 889 -19.88 10.33 28.58
N ARG A 890 -21.07 10.06 29.17
CA ARG A 890 -21.20 9.49 30.51
C ARG A 890 -21.08 7.96 30.56
N SER A 891 -21.38 7.24 29.47
CA SER A 891 -21.26 5.77 29.44
C SER A 891 -19.83 5.27 29.54
N TRP A 892 -18.85 6.10 29.14
CA TRP A 892 -17.42 5.77 29.23
C TRP A 892 -16.77 6.24 30.55
N GLU A 893 -17.49 6.98 31.41
CA GLU A 893 -17.05 7.36 32.76
C GLU A 893 -17.43 6.30 33.81
N GLN A 894 -18.52 5.56 33.62
CA GLN A 894 -18.98 4.53 34.57
C GLN A 894 -18.08 3.30 34.66
N ASP A 895 -17.25 3.02 33.65
CA ASP A 895 -16.18 2.00 33.73
C ASP A 895 -15.04 2.43 34.68
N GLY A 896 -15.01 3.71 35.10
CA GLY A 896 -14.07 4.24 36.09
C GLY A 896 -14.65 4.44 37.51
N GLU A 897 -15.97 4.52 37.67
CA GLU A 897 -16.59 4.87 38.97
C GLU A 897 -17.23 3.69 39.73
N GLY A 898 -17.30 2.50 39.13
CA GLY A 898 -17.76 1.28 39.81
C GLY A 898 -16.88 0.79 40.98
N GLU A 899 -15.65 1.31 41.12
CA GLU A 899 -14.76 1.00 42.25
C GLU A 899 -15.07 1.80 43.53
N ALA A 900 -15.96 2.81 43.49
CA ALA A 900 -16.17 3.72 44.63
C ALA A 900 -17.44 3.46 45.47
N ALA A 901 -18.34 2.53 45.09
CA ALA A 901 -19.65 2.36 45.76
C ALA A 901 -19.83 1.05 46.55
N GLN A 902 -18.75 0.29 46.81
CA GLN A 902 -18.78 -0.87 47.73
C GLN A 902 -17.96 -0.67 49.02
N GLU A 903 -17.54 0.55 49.32
CA GLU A 903 -17.04 0.93 50.64
C GLU A 903 -17.94 2.02 51.28
N GLU A 904 -19.18 1.65 51.61
CA GLU A 904 -19.92 2.20 52.77
C GLU A 904 -20.70 1.12 53.51
#